data_AF-A0A1B7MU23-F1
#
_entry.id   AF-A0A1B7MU23-F1
#
_cell.length_a   1.000
_cell.length_b   1.000
_cell.length_c   1.000
_cell.angle_alpha   90.00
_cell.angle_beta   90.00
_cell.angle_gamma   90.00
#
_symmetry.space_group_name_H-M   'P 1'
#
loop_
_entity.id
_entity.type
_entity.pdbx_description
1 polymer ?
#
loop_
_entity_poly.entity_id
_entity_poly.type
_entity_poly.pdbx_seq_one_letter_code
_entity_poly.pdbx_strand_id
1 'polypeptide(L)'
;MALRINARDRAALKTLPRLIQRKVSGALHGSVEDLRYVVASLDELGDAMLLLLPVFHAQLEAYPVPDGVSPDVVQVIMLAKLSMGGIVTISSHIPSNSMSLQVRTAHDAVASKWEMLFSWMQFFSNNFLPPSQIPAVLPHGLFVSTYDALIITVRLLSVMSHFTEVGRQMMKTNPTVQAFFFRAWVIVGGLKRDDLADPLRPGDRHVAALTQANICSISVASLDGTLASLPVSIIASAAGGTIPMASLALRYIRRLAKEISNIPEPMIQTMENVDFSCMLACVRGLAQAIRFMQSLGQREGGCQELFLQMGAVRTVLHVVTMLWERLLTPAWNISDNDPNVGLAARREALYMAYRYIAYSMNCADDSISVVSQALQHGLLECLLRTGTLPAERVDNARRFEYDHDIQLLKELPRFFVFSKVLRALGPALQKVKQADLEPRASRDPMLWDLWQSFDSAARIFITLYELPGGHHFYRYQCGNQTCSVDFSENDVTALGCSGCLLTRYCSKSCQKDAWKSGHRIHCRMLRSAIGNRDIREIRKSLPIIAMTESWILNKRLDEIKAGYESIRDMMEPSNDRYVLQVNMSVHPVGLSMYPLRDYPLVGAIGSSDTFDHGIADLVTTTEDSAYDLVAVKVRFGRESYSLFSPATALGIAFGWTSGIQ
;
A
#
# COMPACT_ATOMS: atom_id res chain seq x y z
N MET A 1 23.51 -40.98 -27.18
CA MET A 1 24.10 -39.81 -27.88
C MET A 1 24.82 -38.98 -26.83
N ALA A 2 26.13 -38.75 -26.97
CA ALA A 2 26.87 -37.94 -25.99
C ALA A 2 26.56 -36.45 -26.20
N LEU A 3 26.13 -35.76 -25.14
CA LEU A 3 25.77 -34.35 -25.23
C LEU A 3 27.01 -33.47 -25.47
N ARG A 4 26.84 -32.44 -26.32
CA ARG A 4 27.95 -31.56 -26.72
C ARG A 4 28.10 -30.44 -25.70
N ILE A 5 29.16 -30.52 -24.89
CA ILE A 5 29.70 -29.40 -24.12
C ILE A 5 30.94 -28.87 -24.85
N ASN A 6 31.16 -27.55 -24.83
CA ASN A 6 32.34 -26.95 -25.47
C ASN A 6 33.66 -27.41 -24.80
N ALA A 7 34.77 -27.28 -25.52
CA ALA A 7 36.07 -27.79 -25.05
C ALA A 7 36.55 -27.12 -23.75
N ARG A 8 36.23 -25.83 -23.56
CA ARG A 8 36.60 -25.06 -22.37
C ARG A 8 35.89 -25.57 -21.12
N ASP A 9 34.58 -25.73 -21.19
CA ASP A 9 33.75 -26.25 -20.10
C ASP A 9 34.13 -27.69 -19.78
N ARG A 10 34.43 -28.51 -20.80
CA ARG A 10 34.97 -29.87 -20.58
C ARG A 10 36.31 -29.86 -19.86
N ALA A 11 37.20 -28.91 -20.17
CA ALA A 11 38.45 -28.75 -19.46
C ALA A 11 38.22 -28.30 -18.01
N ALA A 12 37.28 -27.38 -17.78
CA ALA A 12 36.91 -26.93 -16.44
C ALA A 12 36.32 -28.06 -15.59
N LEU A 13 35.46 -28.92 -16.15
CA LEU A 13 34.91 -30.08 -15.44
C LEU A 13 35.98 -31.08 -14.95
N LYS A 14 37.19 -31.08 -15.53
CA LYS A 14 38.30 -31.93 -15.06
C LYS A 14 38.88 -31.50 -13.71
N THR A 15 38.53 -30.32 -13.21
CA THR A 15 38.95 -29.85 -11.87
C THR A 15 38.06 -30.39 -10.76
N LEU A 16 36.87 -30.93 -11.08
CA LEU A 16 35.95 -31.51 -10.10
C LEU A 16 36.51 -32.81 -9.49
N PRO A 17 36.01 -33.26 -8.33
CA PRO A 17 36.37 -34.57 -7.78
C PRO A 17 36.12 -35.70 -8.79
N ARG A 18 37.02 -36.70 -8.87
CA ARG A 18 36.94 -37.80 -9.86
C ARG A 18 35.59 -38.54 -9.85
N LEU A 19 34.97 -38.69 -8.68
CA LEU A 19 33.64 -39.29 -8.55
C LEU A 19 32.59 -38.44 -9.28
N ILE A 20 32.57 -37.14 -9.04
CA ILE A 20 31.68 -36.18 -9.71
C ILE A 20 31.94 -36.17 -11.21
N GLN A 21 33.20 -36.20 -11.67
CA GLN A 21 33.50 -36.28 -13.09
C GLN A 21 32.87 -37.51 -13.77
N ARG A 22 32.96 -38.69 -13.13
CA ARG A 22 32.33 -39.92 -13.65
C ARG A 22 30.81 -39.78 -13.71
N LYS A 23 30.20 -39.19 -12.68
CA LYS A 23 28.76 -38.97 -12.60
C LYS A 23 28.28 -37.92 -13.62
N VAL A 24 29.02 -36.85 -13.82
CA VAL A 24 28.78 -35.87 -14.88
C VAL A 24 28.87 -36.53 -16.26
N SER A 25 29.85 -37.41 -16.48
CA SER A 25 29.95 -38.16 -17.74
C SER A 25 28.71 -39.04 -17.95
N GLY A 26 28.29 -39.81 -16.94
CA GLY A 26 27.06 -40.62 -17.03
C GLY A 26 25.81 -39.77 -17.28
N ALA A 27 25.68 -38.65 -16.59
CA ALA A 27 24.60 -37.68 -16.80
C ALA A 27 24.58 -37.21 -18.26
N LEU A 28 25.72 -36.81 -18.84
CA LEU A 28 25.85 -36.40 -20.25
C LEU A 28 25.60 -37.50 -21.28
N HIS A 29 25.38 -38.74 -20.85
CA HIS A 29 24.89 -39.84 -21.68
C HIS A 29 23.39 -40.15 -21.43
N GLY A 30 22.69 -39.33 -20.64
CA GLY A 30 21.27 -39.44 -20.34
C GLY A 30 20.94 -40.21 -19.05
N SER A 31 21.92 -40.50 -18.19
CA SER A 31 21.69 -41.22 -16.93
C SER A 31 20.98 -40.34 -15.89
N VAL A 32 19.71 -40.65 -15.60
CA VAL A 32 18.91 -39.94 -14.57
C VAL A 32 19.52 -40.11 -13.18
N GLU A 33 20.01 -41.31 -12.86
CA GLU A 33 20.60 -41.60 -11.54
C GLU A 33 21.90 -40.84 -11.32
N ASP A 34 22.77 -40.77 -12.34
CA ASP A 34 24.00 -40.01 -12.21
C ASP A 34 23.74 -38.50 -12.14
N LEU A 35 22.75 -37.98 -12.88
CA LEU A 35 22.34 -36.58 -12.77
C LEU A 35 21.75 -36.28 -11.39
N ARG A 36 20.92 -37.17 -10.84
CA ARG A 36 20.38 -37.06 -9.47
C ARG A 36 21.49 -36.98 -8.44
N TYR A 37 22.51 -37.83 -8.58
CA TYR A 37 23.70 -37.79 -7.73
C TYR A 37 24.43 -36.45 -7.83
N VAL A 38 24.65 -35.94 -9.06
CA VAL A 38 25.30 -34.64 -9.26
C VAL A 38 24.53 -33.51 -8.58
N VAL A 39 23.20 -33.48 -8.69
CA VAL A 39 22.36 -32.47 -8.04
C VAL A 39 22.42 -32.59 -6.51
N ALA A 40 22.41 -33.80 -5.96
CA ALA A 40 22.50 -34.04 -4.52
C ALA A 40 23.85 -33.62 -3.92
N SER A 41 24.92 -33.61 -4.72
CA SER A 41 26.27 -33.21 -4.28
C SER A 41 26.58 -31.72 -4.46
N LEU A 42 25.64 -30.88 -4.93
CA LEU A 42 25.94 -29.46 -5.22
C LEU A 42 26.42 -28.69 -3.99
N ASP A 43 25.81 -28.93 -2.82
CA ASP A 43 26.13 -28.23 -1.58
C ASP A 43 27.56 -28.56 -1.10
N GLU A 44 28.04 -29.77 -1.40
CA GLU A 44 29.40 -30.23 -1.04
C GLU A 44 30.50 -29.61 -1.92
N LEU A 45 30.13 -29.05 -3.09
CA LEU A 45 31.09 -28.57 -4.09
C LEU A 45 31.52 -27.10 -3.88
N GLY A 46 30.81 -26.33 -3.05
CA GLY A 46 31.05 -24.89 -2.89
C GLY A 46 31.09 -24.17 -4.24
N ASP A 47 32.05 -23.27 -4.44
CA ASP A 47 32.18 -22.49 -5.68
C ASP A 47 32.34 -23.33 -6.95
N ALA A 48 32.84 -24.57 -6.83
CA ALA A 48 33.02 -25.46 -7.98
C ALA A 48 31.67 -25.90 -8.59
N MET A 49 30.55 -25.72 -7.89
CA MET A 49 29.21 -26.00 -8.40
C MET A 49 28.90 -25.20 -9.68
N LEU A 50 29.47 -23.99 -9.84
CA LEU A 50 29.27 -23.15 -11.04
C LEU A 50 29.74 -23.85 -12.33
N LEU A 51 30.72 -24.74 -12.22
CA LEU A 51 31.25 -25.50 -13.36
C LEU A 51 30.24 -26.51 -13.93
N LEU A 52 29.18 -26.83 -13.18
CA LEU A 52 28.15 -27.77 -13.59
C LEU A 52 27.01 -27.11 -14.38
N LEU A 53 26.95 -25.78 -14.45
CA LEU A 53 25.88 -25.09 -15.18
C LEU A 53 25.81 -25.50 -16.67
N PRO A 54 26.94 -25.62 -17.41
CA PRO A 54 26.92 -26.12 -18.79
C PRO A 54 26.38 -27.56 -18.93
N VAL A 55 26.56 -28.40 -17.89
CA VAL A 55 26.05 -29.77 -17.87
C VAL A 55 24.52 -29.75 -17.85
N PHE A 56 23.93 -28.91 -16.99
CA PHE A 56 22.47 -28.79 -16.90
C PHE A 56 21.86 -28.16 -18.16
N HIS A 57 22.49 -27.14 -18.75
CA HIS A 57 22.03 -26.58 -20.02
C HIS A 57 22.11 -27.60 -21.16
N ALA A 58 23.21 -28.35 -21.26
CA ALA A 58 23.35 -29.36 -22.31
C ALA A 58 22.25 -30.44 -22.25
N GLN A 59 21.80 -30.85 -21.05
CA GLN A 59 20.66 -31.77 -20.90
C GLN A 59 19.36 -31.19 -21.42
N LEU A 60 19.09 -29.92 -21.12
CA LEU A 60 17.85 -29.25 -21.53
C LEU A 60 17.83 -28.96 -23.04
N GLU A 61 18.99 -28.72 -23.65
CA GLU A 61 19.13 -28.50 -25.10
C GLU A 61 19.04 -29.80 -25.92
N ALA A 62 19.37 -30.93 -25.30
CA ALA A 62 19.42 -32.22 -25.97
C ALA A 62 18.06 -32.76 -26.42
N TYR A 63 16.99 -32.32 -25.77
CA TYR A 63 15.66 -32.85 -25.95
C TYR A 63 14.66 -31.71 -26.17
N PRO A 64 13.77 -31.80 -27.17
CA PRO A 64 12.66 -30.87 -27.30
C PRO A 64 11.72 -31.02 -26.10
N VAL A 65 11.05 -29.93 -25.73
CA VAL A 65 10.00 -29.96 -24.71
C VAL A 65 8.84 -30.82 -25.23
N PRO A 66 8.43 -31.89 -24.53
CA PRO A 66 7.31 -32.73 -24.96
C PRO A 66 5.99 -31.96 -24.96
N ASP A 67 5.08 -32.32 -25.86
CA ASP A 67 3.73 -31.74 -25.89
C ASP A 67 2.87 -32.13 -24.68
N GLY A 68 3.21 -33.23 -24.01
CA GLY A 68 2.51 -33.74 -22.84
C GLY A 68 3.27 -34.83 -22.10
N VAL A 69 2.66 -35.37 -21.05
CA VAL A 69 3.24 -36.47 -20.26
C VAL A 69 2.85 -37.82 -20.89
N SER A 70 3.84 -38.58 -21.34
CA SER A 70 3.67 -39.97 -21.81
C SER A 70 4.80 -40.88 -21.28
N PRO A 71 4.63 -42.21 -21.31
CA PRO A 71 5.66 -43.16 -20.86
C PRO A 71 7.01 -42.99 -21.59
N ASP A 72 7.00 -42.70 -22.88
CA ASP A 72 8.21 -42.63 -23.72
C ASP A 72 9.09 -41.40 -23.40
N VAL A 73 8.52 -40.37 -22.78
CA VAL A 73 9.22 -39.13 -22.43
C VAL A 73 9.56 -39.03 -20.94
N VAL A 74 9.27 -40.05 -20.13
CA VAL A 74 9.52 -40.04 -18.67
C VAL A 74 10.99 -39.73 -18.36
N GLN A 75 11.92 -40.39 -19.04
CA GLN A 75 13.35 -40.15 -18.84
C GLN A 75 13.73 -38.69 -19.15
N VAL A 76 13.19 -38.15 -20.24
CA VAL A 76 13.43 -36.76 -20.67
C VAL A 76 12.90 -35.76 -19.63
N ILE A 77 11.67 -35.97 -19.15
CA ILE A 77 11.07 -35.12 -18.11
C ILE A 77 11.89 -35.18 -16.81
N MET A 78 12.36 -36.37 -16.42
CA MET A 78 13.18 -36.54 -15.22
C MET A 78 14.55 -35.87 -15.35
N LEU A 79 15.20 -35.97 -16.52
CA LEU A 79 16.43 -35.24 -16.80
C LEU A 79 16.18 -33.72 -16.72
N ALA A 80 15.12 -33.22 -17.35
CA ALA A 80 14.78 -31.80 -17.33
C ALA A 80 14.47 -31.29 -15.90
N LYS A 81 13.71 -32.04 -15.11
CA LYS A 81 13.43 -31.74 -13.70
C LYS A 81 14.72 -31.58 -12.92
N LEU A 82 15.63 -32.55 -13.01
CA LEU A 82 16.89 -32.55 -12.27
C LEU A 82 17.81 -31.42 -12.74
N SER A 83 17.91 -31.18 -14.05
CA SER A 83 18.71 -30.09 -14.61
C SER A 83 18.20 -28.73 -14.16
N MET A 84 16.89 -28.48 -14.23
CA MET A 84 16.30 -27.24 -13.72
C MET A 84 16.49 -27.09 -12.21
N GLY A 85 16.31 -28.17 -11.45
CA GLY A 85 16.59 -28.20 -10.01
C GLY A 85 18.04 -27.82 -9.71
N GLY A 86 19.00 -28.39 -10.44
CA GLY A 86 20.42 -28.05 -10.32
C GLY A 86 20.72 -26.59 -10.62
N ILE A 87 20.12 -26.02 -11.68
CA ILE A 87 20.25 -24.59 -12.01
C ILE A 87 19.71 -23.71 -10.88
N VAL A 88 18.54 -24.06 -10.33
CA VAL A 88 17.93 -23.34 -9.20
C VAL A 88 18.80 -23.43 -7.95
N THR A 89 19.35 -24.61 -7.62
CA THR A 89 20.24 -24.79 -6.47
C THR A 89 21.50 -23.96 -6.61
N ILE A 90 22.18 -24.02 -7.76
CA ILE A 90 23.36 -23.19 -8.05
C ILE A 90 23.02 -21.70 -7.87
N SER A 91 21.90 -21.26 -8.44
CA SER A 91 21.50 -19.86 -8.41
C SER A 91 21.08 -19.36 -7.02
N SER A 92 20.62 -20.27 -6.15
CA SER A 92 20.18 -19.94 -4.79
C SER A 92 21.35 -19.86 -3.80
N HIS A 93 22.47 -20.55 -4.08
CA HIS A 93 23.68 -20.51 -3.25
C HIS A 93 24.50 -19.23 -3.42
N ILE A 94 24.21 -18.45 -4.46
CA ILE A 94 24.88 -17.20 -4.75
C ILE A 94 24.38 -16.10 -3.80
N PRO A 95 25.22 -15.54 -2.92
CA PRO A 95 24.82 -14.49 -2.00
C PRO A 95 24.41 -13.24 -2.78
N SER A 96 23.23 -12.68 -2.50
CA SER A 96 22.72 -11.49 -3.21
C SER A 96 23.61 -10.25 -3.07
N ASN A 97 24.42 -10.19 -2.01
CA ASN A 97 25.20 -9.00 -1.65
C ASN A 97 26.65 -9.04 -2.19
N SER A 98 27.10 -10.18 -2.72
CA SER A 98 28.44 -10.32 -3.30
C SER A 98 28.33 -10.47 -4.82
N MET A 99 28.31 -9.34 -5.53
CA MET A 99 28.35 -9.32 -7.01
C MET A 99 29.76 -9.63 -7.53
N SER A 100 30.30 -10.79 -7.18
CA SER A 100 31.54 -11.25 -7.80
C SER A 100 31.34 -11.41 -9.32
N LEU A 101 32.42 -11.28 -10.09
CA LEU A 101 32.36 -11.46 -11.55
C LEU A 101 31.84 -12.86 -11.92
N GLN A 102 32.17 -13.88 -11.13
CA GLN A 102 31.73 -15.26 -11.34
C GLN A 102 30.22 -15.41 -11.14
N VAL A 103 29.67 -14.78 -10.11
CA VAL A 103 28.23 -14.71 -9.84
C VAL A 103 27.48 -14.07 -11.00
N ARG A 104 27.95 -12.93 -11.47
CA ARG A 104 27.35 -12.26 -12.63
C ARG A 104 27.40 -13.14 -13.87
N THR A 105 28.55 -13.78 -14.13
CA THR A 105 28.73 -14.69 -15.27
C THR A 105 27.76 -15.87 -15.20
N ALA A 106 27.52 -16.43 -14.01
CA ALA A 106 26.56 -17.52 -13.82
C ALA A 106 25.12 -17.08 -14.12
N HIS A 107 24.70 -15.92 -13.61
CA HIS A 107 23.38 -15.37 -13.89
C HIS A 107 23.20 -15.01 -15.37
N ASP A 108 24.22 -14.42 -16.02
CA ASP A 108 24.20 -14.13 -17.45
C ASP A 108 24.13 -15.42 -18.28
N ALA A 109 24.80 -16.49 -17.84
CA ALA A 109 24.73 -17.80 -18.49
C ALA A 109 23.31 -18.40 -18.40
N VAL A 110 22.63 -18.30 -17.25
CA VAL A 110 21.21 -18.70 -17.12
C VAL A 110 20.32 -17.84 -18.01
N ALA A 111 20.52 -16.51 -18.00
CA ALA A 111 19.72 -15.59 -18.82
C ALA A 111 19.88 -15.81 -20.32
N SER A 112 21.09 -16.14 -20.78
CA SER A 112 21.36 -16.43 -22.19
C SER A 112 20.59 -17.64 -22.73
N LYS A 113 20.06 -18.49 -21.85
CA LYS A 113 19.30 -19.70 -22.18
C LYS A 113 17.82 -19.60 -21.82
N TRP A 114 17.32 -18.38 -21.62
CA TRP A 114 15.97 -18.14 -21.13
C TRP A 114 14.86 -18.78 -21.98
N GLU A 115 14.91 -18.70 -23.32
CA GLU A 115 13.83 -19.24 -24.17
C GLU A 115 13.59 -20.74 -23.94
N MET A 116 14.69 -21.50 -23.82
CA MET A 116 14.66 -22.92 -23.49
C MET A 116 14.14 -23.15 -22.07
N LEU A 117 14.67 -22.42 -21.08
CA LEU A 117 14.24 -22.55 -19.68
C LEU A 117 12.75 -22.24 -19.53
N PHE A 118 12.28 -21.16 -20.15
CA PHE A 118 10.89 -20.73 -20.11
C PHE A 118 9.94 -21.77 -20.72
N SER A 119 10.34 -22.40 -21.84
CA SER A 119 9.55 -23.47 -22.46
C SER A 119 9.39 -24.68 -21.52
N TRP A 120 10.46 -25.08 -20.84
CA TRP A 120 10.40 -26.13 -19.81
C TRP A 120 9.57 -25.71 -18.60
N MET A 121 9.67 -24.45 -18.15
CA MET A 121 8.85 -23.93 -17.06
C MET A 121 7.36 -23.94 -17.41
N GLN A 122 6.99 -23.59 -18.64
CA GLN A 122 5.63 -23.70 -19.14
C GLN A 122 5.14 -25.14 -19.12
N PHE A 123 5.96 -26.09 -19.59
CA PHE A 123 5.65 -27.51 -19.53
C PHE A 123 5.37 -27.97 -18.10
N PHE A 124 6.26 -27.66 -17.15
CA PHE A 124 6.10 -28.08 -15.76
C PHE A 124 4.88 -27.45 -15.10
N SER A 125 4.63 -26.16 -15.36
CA SER A 125 3.45 -25.45 -14.86
C SER A 125 2.15 -26.04 -15.41
N ASN A 126 2.09 -26.31 -16.72
CA ASN A 126 0.87 -26.81 -17.36
C ASN A 126 0.53 -28.25 -16.97
N ASN A 127 1.54 -29.09 -16.71
CA ASN A 127 1.32 -30.51 -16.46
C ASN A 127 1.26 -30.88 -14.96
N PHE A 128 1.93 -30.12 -14.09
CA PHE A 128 2.10 -30.52 -12.67
C PHE A 128 1.62 -29.49 -11.65
N LEU A 129 1.13 -28.32 -12.07
CA LEU A 129 0.54 -27.32 -11.17
C LEU A 129 -0.99 -27.16 -11.37
N PRO A 130 -1.79 -27.08 -10.28
CA PRO A 130 -3.23 -26.83 -10.38
C PRO A 130 -3.55 -25.58 -11.22
N PRO A 131 -4.71 -25.48 -11.89
CA PRO A 131 -5.83 -26.43 -11.89
C PRO A 131 -5.64 -27.56 -12.92
N SER A 132 -4.43 -27.81 -13.41
CA SER A 132 -4.22 -28.92 -14.34
C SER A 132 -4.80 -30.20 -13.75
N GLN A 133 -5.53 -30.95 -14.58
CA GLN A 133 -5.91 -32.31 -14.23
C GLN A 133 -4.61 -33.11 -14.25
N ILE A 134 -3.92 -33.17 -13.10
CA ILE A 134 -2.83 -34.13 -12.94
C ILE A 134 -3.43 -35.47 -13.35
N PRO A 135 -2.85 -36.16 -14.36
CA PRO A 135 -3.36 -37.45 -14.78
C PRO A 135 -3.57 -38.32 -13.54
N ALA A 136 -4.74 -38.97 -13.44
CA ALA A 136 -5.09 -39.75 -12.25
C ALA A 136 -4.02 -40.80 -11.90
N VAL A 137 -3.22 -41.20 -12.89
CA VAL A 137 -2.03 -42.04 -12.74
C VAL A 137 -0.90 -41.44 -13.57
N LEU A 138 0.20 -41.04 -12.93
CA LEU A 138 1.44 -40.69 -13.62
C LEU A 138 2.14 -41.97 -14.14
N PRO A 139 2.81 -41.93 -15.30
CA PRO A 139 3.60 -43.06 -15.78
C PRO A 139 4.61 -43.57 -14.74
N HIS A 140 4.86 -44.89 -14.71
CA HIS A 140 5.81 -45.48 -13.79
C HIS A 140 7.20 -44.86 -13.95
N GLY A 141 7.84 -44.49 -12.84
CA GLY A 141 9.15 -43.84 -12.83
C GLY A 141 9.12 -42.32 -12.93
N LEU A 142 7.96 -41.70 -13.23
CA LEU A 142 7.81 -40.25 -13.22
C LEU A 142 7.45 -39.74 -11.83
N PHE A 143 8.43 -39.14 -11.15
CA PHE A 143 8.25 -38.56 -9.82
C PHE A 143 8.45 -37.04 -9.89
N VAL A 144 7.39 -36.33 -10.25
CA VAL A 144 7.35 -34.85 -10.23
C VAL A 144 6.20 -34.43 -9.32
N SER A 145 6.54 -33.92 -8.14
CA SER A 145 5.55 -33.35 -7.22
C SER A 145 5.16 -31.94 -7.64
N THR A 146 4.02 -31.45 -7.15
CA THR A 146 3.65 -30.02 -7.26
C THR A 146 4.73 -29.13 -6.67
N TYR A 147 5.37 -29.57 -5.57
CA TYR A 147 6.51 -28.91 -4.96
C TYR A 147 7.70 -28.76 -5.91
N ASP A 148 8.10 -29.86 -6.58
CA ASP A 148 9.20 -29.83 -7.55
C ASP A 148 8.90 -28.84 -8.68
N ALA A 149 7.70 -28.94 -9.28
CA ALA A 149 7.27 -28.11 -10.38
C ALA A 149 7.26 -26.62 -9.99
N LEU A 150 6.83 -26.31 -8.77
CA LEU A 150 6.79 -24.95 -8.24
C LEU A 150 8.18 -24.41 -7.93
N ILE A 151 9.10 -25.21 -7.40
CA ILE A 151 10.48 -24.80 -7.19
C ILE A 151 11.13 -24.44 -8.52
N ILE A 152 11.04 -25.31 -9.52
CA ILE A 152 11.74 -25.11 -10.80
C ILE A 152 11.11 -23.99 -11.63
N THR A 153 9.81 -23.68 -11.46
CA THR A 153 9.20 -22.52 -12.13
C THR A 153 9.43 -21.23 -11.36
N VAL A 154 9.06 -21.18 -10.09
CA VAL A 154 9.00 -19.93 -9.31
C VAL A 154 10.39 -19.47 -8.88
N ARG A 155 11.26 -20.37 -8.39
CA ARG A 155 12.60 -19.95 -7.97
C ARG A 155 13.44 -19.54 -9.17
N LEU A 156 13.30 -20.21 -10.31
CA LEU A 156 14.00 -19.81 -11.52
C LEU A 156 13.53 -18.44 -12.03
N LEU A 157 12.22 -18.15 -12.01
CA LEU A 157 11.71 -16.80 -12.24
C LEU A 157 12.32 -15.78 -11.26
N SER A 158 12.37 -16.13 -9.97
CA SER A 158 12.93 -15.26 -8.93
C SER A 158 14.38 -14.92 -9.21
N VAL A 159 15.20 -15.92 -9.51
CA VAL A 159 16.62 -15.74 -9.83
C VAL A 159 16.76 -14.80 -11.03
N MET A 160 16.00 -15.06 -12.08
CA MET A 160 16.03 -14.27 -13.30
C MET A 160 15.63 -12.82 -13.07
N SER A 161 14.56 -12.58 -12.31
CA SER A 161 14.05 -11.23 -12.03
C SER A 161 14.93 -10.44 -11.07
N HIS A 162 15.60 -11.08 -10.11
CA HIS A 162 16.40 -10.36 -9.12
C HIS A 162 17.81 -10.06 -9.60
N PHE A 163 18.43 -11.00 -10.33
CA PHE A 163 19.88 -10.93 -10.57
C PHE A 163 20.27 -10.49 -11.99
N THR A 164 19.34 -10.51 -12.96
CA THR A 164 19.66 -10.18 -14.36
C THR A 164 18.83 -9.00 -14.85
N GLU A 165 19.46 -8.08 -15.56
CA GLU A 165 18.73 -6.98 -16.20
C GLU A 165 17.83 -7.50 -17.32
N VAL A 166 18.28 -8.52 -18.06
CA VAL A 166 17.50 -9.20 -19.08
C VAL A 166 16.23 -9.78 -18.47
N GLY A 167 16.32 -10.55 -17.38
CA GLY A 167 15.15 -11.12 -16.72
C GLY A 167 14.18 -10.06 -16.20
N ARG A 168 14.67 -8.97 -15.59
CA ARG A 168 13.82 -7.83 -15.23
C ARG A 168 13.11 -7.23 -16.42
N GLN A 169 13.83 -6.98 -17.51
CA GLN A 169 13.26 -6.37 -18.70
C GLN A 169 12.21 -7.29 -19.33
N MET A 170 12.47 -8.60 -19.39
CA MET A 170 11.51 -9.58 -19.89
C MET A 170 10.23 -9.63 -19.05
N MET A 171 10.34 -9.63 -17.73
CA MET A 171 9.17 -9.54 -16.83
C MET A 171 8.36 -8.26 -17.05
N LYS A 172 8.99 -7.17 -17.51
CA LYS A 172 8.34 -5.88 -17.77
C LYS A 172 7.76 -5.76 -19.17
N THR A 173 8.35 -6.39 -20.18
CA THR A 173 7.99 -6.14 -21.59
C THR A 173 7.35 -7.32 -22.30
N ASN A 174 7.40 -8.53 -21.76
CA ASN A 174 6.86 -9.73 -22.41
C ASN A 174 5.52 -10.16 -21.78
N PRO A 175 4.38 -9.96 -22.45
CA PRO A 175 3.05 -10.31 -21.93
C PRO A 175 2.89 -11.80 -21.63
N THR A 176 3.55 -12.69 -22.39
CA THR A 176 3.47 -14.14 -22.17
C THR A 176 4.17 -14.53 -20.88
N VAL A 177 5.34 -13.95 -20.59
CA VAL A 177 6.05 -14.16 -19.33
C VAL A 177 5.26 -13.59 -18.15
N GLN A 178 4.65 -12.41 -18.33
CA GLN A 178 3.78 -11.79 -17.32
C GLN A 178 2.57 -12.67 -17.01
N ALA A 179 1.83 -13.12 -18.03
CA ALA A 179 0.68 -14.00 -17.87
C ALA A 179 1.07 -15.32 -17.19
N PHE A 180 2.21 -15.90 -17.57
CA PHE A 180 2.76 -17.09 -16.91
C PHE A 180 3.05 -16.85 -15.43
N PHE A 181 3.74 -15.76 -15.11
CA PHE A 181 4.06 -15.40 -13.73
C PHE A 181 2.79 -15.18 -12.89
N PHE A 182 1.82 -14.41 -13.38
CA PHE A 182 0.59 -14.17 -12.61
C PHE A 182 -0.27 -15.41 -12.48
N ARG A 183 -0.24 -16.34 -13.44
CA ARG A 183 -0.82 -17.67 -13.26
C ARG A 183 -0.12 -18.42 -12.12
N ALA A 184 1.21 -18.42 -12.08
CA ALA A 184 1.96 -19.01 -10.96
C ALA A 184 1.64 -18.32 -9.61
N TRP A 185 1.52 -16.99 -9.59
CA TRP A 185 1.07 -16.21 -8.44
C TRP A 185 -0.30 -16.67 -7.93
N VAL A 186 -1.26 -16.88 -8.83
CA VAL A 186 -2.60 -17.40 -8.47
C VAL A 186 -2.53 -18.78 -7.87
N ILE A 187 -1.75 -19.67 -8.48
CA ILE A 187 -1.57 -21.04 -8.02
C ILE A 187 -0.99 -21.05 -6.61
N VAL A 188 0.14 -20.37 -6.38
CA VAL A 188 0.82 -20.37 -5.08
C VAL A 188 -0.03 -19.74 -3.98
N GLY A 189 -0.79 -18.70 -4.29
CA GLY A 189 -1.72 -18.10 -3.34
C GLY A 189 -3.00 -18.94 -3.11
N GLY A 190 -3.23 -19.97 -3.93
CA GLY A 190 -4.26 -20.99 -3.76
C GLY A 190 -3.81 -22.16 -2.88
N LEU A 191 -2.56 -22.62 -3.03
CA LEU A 191 -2.02 -23.77 -2.32
C LEU A 191 -2.12 -23.64 -0.80
N LYS A 192 -2.47 -24.73 -0.13
CA LYS A 192 -2.39 -24.89 1.32
C LYS A 192 -0.96 -25.25 1.72
N ARG A 193 -0.66 -25.12 3.01
CA ARG A 193 0.65 -25.50 3.55
C ARG A 193 0.97 -26.97 3.28
N ASP A 194 -0.03 -27.83 3.42
CA ASP A 194 0.13 -29.28 3.24
C ASP A 194 0.35 -29.66 1.77
N ASP A 195 -0.14 -28.87 0.82
CA ASP A 195 0.07 -29.10 -0.63
C ASP A 195 1.53 -28.86 -1.04
N LEU A 196 2.32 -28.20 -0.19
CA LEU A 196 3.71 -27.80 -0.43
C LEU A 196 4.71 -28.61 0.43
N ALA A 197 4.23 -29.51 1.27
CA ALA A 197 5.10 -30.38 2.04
C ALA A 197 5.69 -31.45 1.11
N ASP A 198 7.01 -31.52 1.01
CA ASP A 198 7.67 -32.66 0.38
C ASP A 198 7.58 -33.85 1.35
N PRO A 199 6.87 -34.94 1.00
CA PRO A 199 6.75 -36.11 1.87
C PRO A 199 8.11 -36.78 2.14
N LEU A 200 9.11 -36.54 1.29
CA LEU A 200 10.47 -37.08 1.46
C LEU A 200 11.37 -36.17 2.30
N ARG A 201 10.97 -34.91 2.52
CA ARG A 201 11.73 -33.91 3.30
C ARG A 201 10.85 -33.25 4.35
N PRO A 202 10.46 -33.98 5.42
CA PRO A 202 9.59 -33.46 6.49
C PRO A 202 10.16 -32.25 7.27
N GLY A 203 11.43 -31.89 7.03
CA GLY A 203 12.08 -30.68 7.56
C GLY A 203 11.77 -29.39 6.81
N ASP A 204 11.25 -29.45 5.57
CA ASP A 204 11.04 -28.30 4.68
C ASP A 204 9.76 -27.49 5.02
N ARG A 205 9.47 -27.30 6.31
CA ARG A 205 8.25 -26.64 6.83
C ARG A 205 8.06 -25.19 6.36
N HIS A 206 9.12 -24.58 5.85
CA HIS A 206 9.25 -23.18 5.49
C HIS A 206 9.19 -22.90 4.00
N VAL A 207 9.28 -23.93 3.15
CA VAL A 207 9.43 -23.71 1.70
C VAL A 207 8.19 -23.09 1.08
N ALA A 208 7.02 -23.39 1.62
CA ALA A 208 5.78 -22.72 1.24
C ALA A 208 5.85 -21.21 1.45
N ALA A 209 6.30 -20.80 2.64
CA ALA A 209 6.42 -19.41 3.03
C ALA A 209 7.50 -18.69 2.19
N LEU A 210 8.65 -19.33 1.99
CA LEU A 210 9.73 -18.84 1.11
C LEU A 210 9.26 -18.66 -0.34
N THR A 211 8.48 -19.60 -0.87
CA THR A 211 7.93 -19.48 -2.23
C THR A 211 6.95 -18.32 -2.32
N GLN A 212 6.05 -18.18 -1.35
CA GLN A 212 5.10 -17.07 -1.30
C GLN A 212 5.83 -15.73 -1.22
N ALA A 213 6.88 -15.64 -0.40
CA ALA A 213 7.72 -14.45 -0.28
C ALA A 213 8.42 -14.10 -1.60
N ASN A 214 9.04 -15.09 -2.25
CA ASN A 214 9.70 -14.91 -3.55
C ASN A 214 8.72 -14.41 -4.61
N ILE A 215 7.52 -14.97 -4.67
CA ILE A 215 6.48 -14.52 -5.59
C ILE A 215 6.06 -13.08 -5.35
N CYS A 216 5.94 -12.67 -4.08
CA CYS A 216 5.63 -11.27 -3.76
C CYS A 216 6.77 -10.34 -4.22
N SER A 217 8.03 -10.72 -4.03
CA SER A 217 9.18 -9.95 -4.51
C SER A 217 9.20 -9.79 -6.04
N ILE A 218 8.93 -10.88 -6.78
CA ILE A 218 8.84 -10.83 -8.26
C ILE A 218 7.68 -9.93 -8.72
N SER A 219 6.55 -9.95 -8.00
CA SER A 219 5.35 -9.18 -8.37
C SER A 219 5.60 -7.68 -8.40
N VAL A 220 6.39 -7.18 -7.46
CA VAL A 220 6.79 -5.77 -7.42
C VAL A 220 7.82 -5.46 -8.49
N ALA A 221 8.82 -6.32 -8.70
CA ALA A 221 9.81 -6.13 -9.76
C ALA A 221 9.17 -6.04 -11.17
N SER A 222 8.03 -6.72 -11.36
CA SER A 222 7.23 -6.69 -12.59
C SER A 222 6.45 -5.37 -12.75
N LEU A 223 6.17 -4.66 -11.66
CA LEU A 223 5.46 -3.37 -11.64
C LEU A 223 6.40 -2.16 -11.50
N ASP A 224 7.63 -2.35 -11.03
CA ASP A 224 8.60 -1.27 -10.86
C ASP A 224 9.12 -0.82 -12.25
N GLY A 225 8.69 0.36 -12.70
CA GLY A 225 9.07 0.92 -14.00
C GLY A 225 8.17 2.09 -14.43
N THR A 226 8.41 2.64 -15.63
CA THR A 226 7.57 3.68 -16.21
C THR A 226 6.09 3.24 -16.24
N LEU A 227 5.16 4.18 -16.05
CA LEU A 227 3.71 3.96 -15.93
C LEU A 227 3.09 3.14 -17.10
N ALA A 228 3.80 2.94 -18.19
CA ALA A 228 3.35 2.24 -19.39
C ALA A 228 3.52 0.70 -19.36
N SER A 229 4.19 0.09 -18.38
CA SER A 229 4.79 -1.25 -18.60
C SER A 229 3.90 -2.48 -18.36
N LEU A 230 2.78 -2.38 -17.65
CA LEU A 230 1.92 -3.57 -17.44
C LEU A 230 0.44 -3.19 -17.25
N PRO A 231 -0.45 -3.62 -18.15
CA PRO A 231 -1.89 -3.50 -17.97
C PRO A 231 -2.35 -4.35 -16.77
N VAL A 232 -3.06 -3.73 -15.83
CA VAL A 232 -3.71 -4.43 -14.69
C VAL A 232 -4.65 -5.55 -15.18
N SER A 233 -5.18 -5.42 -16.40
CA SER A 233 -6.01 -6.43 -17.06
C SER A 233 -5.31 -7.79 -17.24
N ILE A 234 -3.99 -7.84 -17.46
CA ILE A 234 -3.25 -9.11 -17.57
C ILE A 234 -3.26 -9.85 -16.23
N ILE A 235 -3.01 -9.12 -15.14
CA ILE A 235 -3.02 -9.66 -13.78
C ILE A 235 -4.42 -10.12 -13.40
N ALA A 236 -5.41 -9.26 -13.63
CA ALA A 236 -6.81 -9.56 -13.37
C ALA A 236 -7.26 -10.79 -14.18
N SER A 237 -6.92 -10.87 -15.47
CA SER A 237 -7.25 -12.03 -16.30
C SER A 237 -6.63 -13.32 -15.76
N ALA A 238 -5.35 -13.29 -15.36
CA ALA A 238 -4.68 -14.46 -14.79
C ALA A 238 -5.34 -14.93 -13.48
N ALA A 239 -5.85 -13.99 -12.68
CA ALA A 239 -6.57 -14.27 -11.43
C ALA A 239 -8.04 -14.65 -11.61
N GLY A 240 -8.61 -14.56 -12.82
CA GLY A 240 -10.03 -14.77 -13.07
C GLY A 240 -10.90 -13.54 -12.75
N GLY A 241 -10.31 -12.35 -12.68
CA GLY A 241 -10.97 -11.06 -12.50
C GLY A 241 -10.25 -10.15 -11.51
N THR A 242 -10.68 -8.88 -11.43
CA THR A 242 -10.12 -7.88 -10.49
C THR A 242 -10.45 -8.23 -9.03
N ILE A 243 -11.65 -8.76 -8.75
CA ILE A 243 -12.05 -9.18 -7.39
C ILE A 243 -11.21 -10.36 -6.88
N PRO A 244 -11.07 -11.49 -7.61
CA PRO A 244 -10.15 -12.55 -7.21
C PRO A 244 -8.70 -12.08 -7.02
N MET A 245 -8.20 -11.22 -7.92
CA MET A 245 -6.87 -10.62 -7.81
C MET A 245 -6.71 -9.84 -6.48
N ALA A 246 -7.63 -8.93 -6.18
CA ALA A 246 -7.57 -8.11 -4.98
C ALA A 246 -7.67 -8.98 -3.70
N SER A 247 -8.58 -9.96 -3.71
CA SER A 247 -8.73 -10.95 -2.64
C SER A 247 -7.43 -11.71 -2.37
N LEU A 248 -6.75 -12.12 -3.45
CA LEU A 248 -5.55 -12.90 -3.38
C LEU A 248 -4.36 -12.09 -2.85
N ALA A 249 -4.21 -10.83 -3.26
CA ALA A 249 -3.16 -9.96 -2.71
C ALA A 249 -3.31 -9.76 -1.18
N LEU A 250 -4.54 -9.54 -0.70
CA LEU A 250 -4.82 -9.48 0.73
C LEU A 250 -4.58 -10.82 1.44
N ARG A 251 -4.84 -11.93 0.76
CA ARG A 251 -4.56 -13.27 1.28
C ARG A 251 -3.06 -13.50 1.47
N TYR A 252 -2.21 -13.04 0.54
CA TYR A 252 -0.76 -13.09 0.69
C TYR A 252 -0.29 -12.37 1.94
N ILE A 253 -0.76 -11.14 2.17
CA ILE A 253 -0.44 -10.36 3.39
C ILE A 253 -0.80 -11.15 4.66
N ARG A 254 -2.02 -11.70 4.73
CA ARG A 254 -2.46 -12.47 5.91
C ARG A 254 -1.67 -13.76 6.10
N ARG A 255 -1.36 -14.48 5.03
CA ARG A 255 -0.60 -15.75 5.08
C ARG A 255 0.83 -15.50 5.52
N LEU A 256 1.54 -14.57 4.89
CA LEU A 256 2.91 -14.23 5.26
C LEU A 256 2.98 -13.75 6.72
N ALA A 257 2.00 -12.95 7.15
CA ALA A 257 1.91 -12.55 8.55
C ALA A 257 1.76 -13.75 9.50
N LYS A 258 0.85 -14.68 9.18
CA LYS A 258 0.65 -15.90 9.96
C LYS A 258 1.90 -16.78 9.99
N GLU A 259 2.63 -16.90 8.89
CA GLU A 259 3.90 -17.63 8.85
C GLU A 259 4.94 -16.95 9.73
N ILE A 260 5.11 -15.62 9.64
CA ILE A 260 6.00 -14.87 10.53
C ILE A 260 5.65 -15.12 11.99
N SER A 261 4.37 -15.15 12.39
CA SER A 261 3.95 -15.44 13.76
C SER A 261 4.24 -16.88 14.21
N ASN A 262 4.18 -17.85 13.29
CA ASN A 262 4.34 -19.26 13.60
C ASN A 262 5.81 -19.72 13.65
N ILE A 263 6.73 -18.96 13.04
CA ILE A 263 8.16 -19.26 13.11
C ILE A 263 8.61 -19.10 14.57
N PRO A 264 9.28 -20.08 15.19
CA PRO A 264 9.79 -19.96 16.55
C PRO A 264 10.71 -18.74 16.69
N GLU A 265 10.74 -18.11 17.87
CA GLU A 265 11.70 -17.02 18.11
C GLU A 265 13.12 -17.61 18.08
N PRO A 266 13.97 -17.21 17.12
CA PRO A 266 15.27 -17.85 16.95
C PRO A 266 16.18 -17.45 18.12
N MET A 267 16.77 -18.45 18.78
CA MET A 267 17.75 -18.21 19.86
C MET A 267 18.97 -17.43 19.37
N ILE A 268 19.33 -17.59 18.10
CA ILE A 268 20.45 -16.94 17.44
C ILE A 268 19.92 -16.28 16.16
N GLN A 269 19.98 -14.95 16.10
CA GLN A 269 19.54 -14.15 14.96
C GLN A 269 20.68 -13.98 13.94
N THR A 270 21.06 -15.10 13.31
CA THR A 270 22.06 -15.15 12.22
C THR A 270 21.43 -15.77 10.97
N MET A 271 21.98 -15.45 9.79
CA MET A 271 21.50 -16.01 8.51
C MET A 271 21.67 -17.53 8.39
N GLU A 272 22.58 -18.10 9.18
CA GLU A 272 22.79 -19.55 9.29
C GLU A 272 21.62 -20.24 9.99
N ASN A 273 20.85 -19.50 10.80
CA ASN A 273 19.63 -20.01 11.40
C ASN A 273 18.50 -20.01 10.35
N VAL A 274 18.04 -21.21 9.98
CA VAL A 274 17.00 -21.42 8.96
C VAL A 274 15.68 -20.72 9.32
N ASP A 275 15.29 -20.71 10.59
CA ASP A 275 14.07 -20.04 11.06
C ASP A 275 14.18 -18.52 10.92
N PHE A 276 15.31 -17.93 11.31
CA PHE A 276 15.56 -16.50 11.17
C PHE A 276 15.60 -16.07 9.70
N SER A 277 16.31 -16.81 8.86
CA SER A 277 16.38 -16.56 7.41
C SER A 277 15.00 -16.68 6.74
N CYS A 278 14.20 -17.68 7.13
CA CYS A 278 12.81 -17.82 6.70
C CYS A 278 11.95 -16.64 7.14
N MET A 279 12.06 -16.22 8.41
CA MET A 279 11.31 -15.09 8.95
C MET A 279 11.64 -13.82 8.16
N LEU A 280 12.92 -13.53 7.93
CA LEU A 280 13.36 -12.36 7.18
C LEU A 280 12.84 -12.38 5.73
N ALA A 281 12.89 -13.53 5.07
CA ALA A 281 12.33 -13.71 3.74
C ALA A 281 10.81 -13.44 3.75
N CYS A 282 10.07 -13.94 4.74
CA CYS A 282 8.64 -13.69 4.88
C CYS A 282 8.32 -12.21 5.16
N VAL A 283 9.11 -11.53 5.98
CA VAL A 283 8.97 -10.09 6.26
C VAL A 283 9.20 -9.27 4.99
N ARG A 284 10.24 -9.60 4.22
CA ARG A 284 10.48 -8.99 2.91
C ARG A 284 9.32 -9.27 1.97
N GLY A 285 8.85 -10.52 1.89
CA GLY A 285 7.67 -10.90 1.11
C GLY A 285 6.42 -10.10 1.49
N LEU A 286 6.19 -9.87 2.80
CA LEU A 286 5.07 -9.10 3.32
C LEU A 286 5.16 -7.64 2.87
N ALA A 287 6.34 -7.02 3.00
CA ALA A 287 6.58 -5.66 2.52
C ALA A 287 6.31 -5.55 1.01
N GLN A 288 6.77 -6.52 0.22
CA GLN A 288 6.56 -6.56 -1.22
C GLN A 288 5.08 -6.80 -1.58
N ALA A 289 4.34 -7.62 -0.81
CA ALA A 289 2.89 -7.79 -1.03
C ALA A 289 2.11 -6.49 -0.79
N ILE A 290 2.47 -5.73 0.24
CA ILE A 290 1.88 -4.40 0.51
C ILE A 290 2.24 -3.41 -0.61
N ARG A 291 3.51 -3.39 -1.03
CA ARG A 291 3.99 -2.56 -2.14
C ARG A 291 3.27 -2.88 -3.45
N PHE A 292 3.08 -4.17 -3.74
CA PHE A 292 2.34 -4.64 -4.91
C PHE A 292 0.91 -4.09 -4.93
N MET A 293 0.18 -4.18 -3.81
CA MET A 293 -1.15 -3.58 -3.71
C MET A 293 -1.15 -2.06 -3.93
N GLN A 294 -0.17 -1.34 -3.36
CA GLN A 294 -0.01 0.09 -3.59
C GLN A 294 0.20 0.40 -5.07
N SER A 295 1.10 -0.33 -5.73
CA SER A 295 1.42 -0.16 -7.15
C SER A 295 0.21 -0.43 -8.05
N LEU A 296 -0.64 -1.41 -7.71
CA LEU A 296 -1.90 -1.65 -8.41
C LEU A 296 -2.88 -0.48 -8.25
N GLY A 297 -3.04 0.03 -7.03
CA GLY A 297 -3.92 1.19 -6.76
C GLY A 297 -3.45 2.48 -7.45
N GLN A 298 -2.14 2.65 -7.65
CA GLN A 298 -1.57 3.78 -8.38
C GLN A 298 -1.86 3.76 -9.87
N ARG A 299 -1.87 2.57 -10.48
CA ARG A 299 -2.05 2.40 -11.93
C ARG A 299 -3.51 2.48 -12.35
N GLU A 300 -4.43 1.98 -11.53
CA GLU A 300 -5.86 1.95 -11.84
C GLU A 300 -6.70 2.31 -10.60
N GLY A 301 -7.38 3.46 -10.65
CA GLY A 301 -8.16 3.98 -9.51
C GLY A 301 -9.19 2.98 -8.98
N GLY A 302 -9.80 2.18 -9.86
CA GLY A 302 -10.76 1.14 -9.48
C GLY A 302 -10.17 0.04 -8.59
N CYS A 303 -8.88 -0.28 -8.73
CA CYS A 303 -8.23 -1.28 -7.88
C CYS A 303 -8.06 -0.77 -6.44
N GLN A 304 -7.71 0.50 -6.26
CA GLN A 304 -7.56 1.08 -4.92
C GLN A 304 -8.89 1.02 -4.16
N GLU A 305 -9.99 1.47 -4.78
CA GLU A 305 -11.31 1.43 -4.14
C GLU A 305 -11.76 -0.01 -3.83
N LEU A 306 -11.49 -0.95 -4.72
CA LEU A 306 -11.75 -2.36 -4.47
C LEU A 306 -10.96 -2.88 -3.25
N PHE A 307 -9.67 -2.57 -3.13
CA PHE A 307 -8.89 -2.95 -1.94
C PHE A 307 -9.47 -2.37 -0.65
N LEU A 308 -9.90 -1.10 -0.68
CA LEU A 308 -10.50 -0.43 0.46
C LEU A 308 -11.84 -1.08 0.86
N GLN A 309 -12.70 -1.39 -0.12
CA GLN A 309 -13.94 -2.13 0.10
C GLN A 309 -13.69 -3.52 0.72
N MET A 310 -12.59 -4.17 0.34
CA MET A 310 -12.17 -5.45 0.90
C MET A 310 -11.44 -5.35 2.25
N GLY A 311 -11.36 -4.15 2.84
CA GLY A 311 -10.77 -3.94 4.16
C GLY A 311 -9.24 -4.02 4.17
N ALA A 312 -8.59 -3.52 3.11
CA ALA A 312 -7.13 -3.52 3.01
C ALA A 312 -6.44 -2.76 4.15
N VAL A 313 -6.92 -1.57 4.50
CA VAL A 313 -6.37 -0.75 5.60
C VAL A 313 -6.42 -1.52 6.92
N ARG A 314 -7.58 -2.09 7.24
CA ARG A 314 -7.76 -2.97 8.41
C ARG A 314 -6.79 -4.15 8.38
N THR A 315 -6.67 -4.82 7.23
CA THR A 315 -5.82 -6.02 7.09
C THR A 315 -4.34 -5.68 7.30
N VAL A 316 -3.84 -4.63 6.64
CA VAL A 316 -2.45 -4.18 6.76
C VAL A 316 -2.15 -3.78 8.20
N LEU A 317 -3.00 -2.94 8.81
CA LEU A 317 -2.79 -2.45 10.17
C LEU A 317 -2.85 -3.56 11.22
N HIS A 318 -3.80 -4.49 11.08
CA HIS A 318 -3.88 -5.67 11.94
C HIS A 318 -2.62 -6.52 11.89
N VAL A 319 -2.08 -6.76 10.68
CA VAL A 319 -0.85 -7.53 10.50
C VAL A 319 0.34 -6.85 11.17
N VAL A 320 0.57 -5.55 10.94
CA VAL A 320 1.71 -4.87 11.57
C VAL A 320 1.57 -4.71 13.08
N THR A 321 0.34 -4.50 13.58
CA THR A 321 0.06 -4.45 15.02
C THR A 321 0.23 -5.81 15.70
N MET A 322 0.09 -6.90 14.96
CA MET A 322 0.33 -8.24 15.48
C MET A 322 1.84 -8.60 15.44
N LEU A 323 2.57 -8.10 14.45
CA LEU A 323 3.99 -8.47 14.24
C LEU A 323 5.01 -7.50 14.85
N TRP A 324 4.64 -6.29 15.26
CA TRP A 324 5.60 -5.24 15.57
C TRP A 324 6.68 -5.66 16.58
N GLU A 325 6.34 -6.43 17.63
CA GLU A 325 7.33 -6.89 18.62
C GLU A 325 8.43 -7.71 17.94
N ARG A 326 8.06 -8.64 17.05
CA ARG A 326 9.02 -9.50 16.32
C ARG A 326 9.83 -8.72 15.29
N LEU A 327 9.19 -7.75 14.63
CA LEU A 327 9.85 -6.89 13.64
C LEU A 327 10.85 -5.94 14.29
N LEU A 328 10.64 -5.61 15.57
CA LEU A 328 11.36 -4.53 16.24
C LEU A 328 12.27 -4.97 17.38
N THR A 329 12.22 -6.23 17.81
CA THR A 329 13.10 -6.75 18.87
C THR A 329 14.53 -6.81 18.35
N PRO A 330 15.49 -6.03 18.89
CA PRO A 330 16.88 -6.07 18.44
C PRO A 330 17.47 -7.47 18.65
N ALA A 331 18.32 -7.90 17.72
CA ALA A 331 19.18 -9.07 17.88
C ALA A 331 20.28 -8.85 18.92
N TRP A 332 20.59 -7.57 19.23
CA TRP A 332 21.68 -7.14 20.12
C TRP A 332 23.05 -7.67 19.67
N ASN A 333 23.23 -7.81 18.36
CA ASN A 333 24.47 -8.28 17.74
C ASN A 333 24.82 -7.44 16.50
N ILE A 334 25.94 -7.74 15.86
CA ILE A 334 26.44 -6.99 14.68
C ILE A 334 25.46 -7.05 13.49
N SER A 335 24.59 -8.07 13.42
CA SER A 335 23.65 -8.23 12.30
C SER A 335 22.55 -7.19 12.29
N ASP A 336 22.20 -6.59 13.43
CA ASP A 336 21.19 -5.51 13.49
C ASP A 336 21.58 -4.29 12.63
N ASN A 337 22.88 -4.07 12.45
CA ASN A 337 23.43 -2.99 11.63
C ASN A 337 23.49 -3.34 10.13
N ASP A 338 23.27 -4.60 9.73
CA ASP A 338 23.22 -4.98 8.33
C ASP A 338 21.91 -4.48 7.69
N PRO A 339 21.95 -3.65 6.64
CA PRO A 339 20.74 -3.11 6.03
C PRO A 339 19.83 -4.17 5.40
N ASN A 340 20.35 -5.35 5.06
CA ASN A 340 19.64 -6.41 4.36
C ASN A 340 19.08 -7.50 5.29
N VAL A 341 19.66 -7.63 6.48
CA VAL A 341 19.37 -8.72 7.43
C VAL A 341 18.95 -8.22 8.80
N GLY A 342 19.42 -7.04 9.19
CA GLY A 342 19.22 -6.46 10.50
C GLY A 342 17.86 -5.82 10.72
N LEU A 343 17.83 -4.89 11.68
CA LEU A 343 16.59 -4.24 12.10
C LEU A 343 15.96 -3.42 10.96
N ALA A 344 16.78 -2.81 10.09
CA ALA A 344 16.31 -2.08 8.91
C ALA A 344 15.46 -2.96 7.96
N ALA A 345 15.95 -4.17 7.64
CA ALA A 345 15.24 -5.09 6.76
C ALA A 345 13.93 -5.58 7.38
N ARG A 346 13.89 -5.76 8.70
CA ARG A 346 12.66 -6.13 9.42
C ARG A 346 11.64 -4.98 9.47
N ARG A 347 12.11 -3.73 9.59
CA ARG A 347 11.29 -2.53 9.57
C ARG A 347 10.67 -2.20 8.22
N GLU A 348 11.26 -2.68 7.13
CA GLU A 348 10.74 -2.44 5.77
C GLU A 348 9.24 -2.80 5.64
N ALA A 349 8.76 -3.85 6.33
CA ALA A 349 7.34 -4.19 6.33
C ALA A 349 6.46 -3.14 7.05
N LEU A 350 6.94 -2.57 8.16
CA LEU A 350 6.26 -1.47 8.87
C LEU A 350 6.25 -0.21 8.01
N TYR A 351 7.40 0.14 7.44
CA TYR A 351 7.56 1.27 6.53
C TYR A 351 6.58 1.17 5.36
N MET A 352 6.55 0.02 4.68
CA MET A 352 5.64 -0.21 3.56
C MET A 352 4.16 -0.18 3.99
N ALA A 353 3.83 -0.66 5.19
CA ALA A 353 2.48 -0.56 5.73
C ALA A 353 2.05 0.90 5.95
N TYR A 354 2.89 1.71 6.61
CA TYR A 354 2.60 3.13 6.84
C TYR A 354 2.55 3.91 5.53
N ARG A 355 3.44 3.61 4.59
CA ARG A 355 3.41 4.16 3.24
C ARG A 355 2.09 3.87 2.54
N TYR A 356 1.61 2.63 2.60
CA TYR A 356 0.35 2.23 1.99
C TYR A 356 -0.86 2.92 2.63
N ILE A 357 -0.86 3.07 3.97
CA ILE A 357 -1.93 3.77 4.70
C ILE A 357 -1.93 5.26 4.33
N ALA A 358 -0.76 5.91 4.35
CA ALA A 358 -0.60 7.31 3.96
C ALA A 358 -1.02 7.53 2.49
N TYR A 359 -0.62 6.64 1.59
CA TYR A 359 -1.06 6.63 0.20
C TYR A 359 -2.58 6.52 0.10
N SER A 360 -3.18 5.56 0.80
CA SER A 360 -4.63 5.35 0.80
C SER A 360 -5.38 6.58 1.32
N MET A 361 -4.88 7.23 2.38
CA MET A 361 -5.47 8.47 2.91
C MET A 361 -5.38 9.65 1.93
N ASN A 362 -4.31 9.71 1.14
CA ASN A 362 -4.07 10.81 0.20
C ASN A 362 -4.70 10.60 -1.18
N CYS A 363 -5.00 9.35 -1.55
CA CYS A 363 -5.31 8.98 -2.93
C CYS A 363 -6.65 8.28 -3.14
N ALA A 364 -7.33 7.83 -2.07
CA ALA A 364 -8.65 7.24 -2.14
C ALA A 364 -9.73 8.28 -2.43
N ASP A 365 -10.79 7.86 -3.11
CA ASP A 365 -11.99 8.67 -3.35
C ASP A 365 -12.72 8.95 -2.03
N ASP A 366 -12.75 7.99 -1.10
CA ASP A 366 -13.29 8.16 0.25
C ASP A 366 -12.19 8.13 1.32
N SER A 367 -11.29 9.13 1.28
CA SER A 367 -10.19 9.28 2.24
C SER A 367 -10.68 9.35 3.69
N ILE A 368 -11.87 9.91 3.93
CA ILE A 368 -12.46 10.05 5.27
C ILE A 368 -12.76 8.66 5.85
N SER A 369 -13.38 7.76 5.08
CA SER A 369 -13.58 6.38 5.51
C SER A 369 -12.26 5.67 5.78
N VAL A 370 -11.24 5.89 4.96
CA VAL A 370 -9.90 5.29 5.16
C VAL A 370 -9.32 5.71 6.51
N VAL A 371 -9.31 7.02 6.81
CA VAL A 371 -8.78 7.55 8.08
C VAL A 371 -9.59 7.01 9.26
N SER A 372 -10.93 7.07 9.21
CA SER A 372 -11.78 6.54 10.27
C SER A 372 -11.54 5.04 10.51
N GLN A 373 -11.41 4.24 9.44
CA GLN A 373 -11.10 2.82 9.57
C GLN A 373 -9.72 2.60 10.20
N ALA A 374 -8.70 3.35 9.79
CA ALA A 374 -7.36 3.22 10.35
C ALA A 374 -7.34 3.55 11.85
N LEU A 375 -7.98 4.65 12.26
CA LEU A 375 -8.13 5.02 13.68
C LEU A 375 -8.86 3.94 14.48
N GLN A 376 -10.00 3.44 13.98
CA GLN A 376 -10.78 2.39 14.64
C GLN A 376 -9.97 1.10 14.87
N HIS A 377 -9.06 0.79 13.96
CA HIS A 377 -8.23 -0.42 13.99
C HIS A 377 -6.84 -0.21 14.62
N GLY A 378 -6.66 0.87 15.41
CA GLY A 378 -5.50 1.04 16.27
C GLY A 378 -4.30 1.72 15.61
N LEU A 379 -4.52 2.61 14.63
CA LEU A 379 -3.42 3.29 13.94
C LEU A 379 -2.50 4.04 14.92
N LEU A 380 -3.09 4.78 15.85
CA LEU A 380 -2.33 5.55 16.84
C LEU A 380 -1.54 4.64 17.79
N GLU A 381 -2.14 3.55 18.26
CA GLU A 381 -1.45 2.55 19.09
C GLU A 381 -0.26 1.94 18.35
N CYS A 382 -0.45 1.59 17.07
CA CYS A 382 0.60 1.02 16.24
C CYS A 382 1.76 2.02 16.04
N LEU A 383 1.47 3.26 15.67
CA LEU A 383 2.48 4.32 15.47
C LEU A 383 3.33 4.54 16.74
N LEU A 384 2.68 4.66 17.90
CA LEU A 384 3.38 4.89 19.16
C LEU A 384 4.14 3.65 19.66
N ARG A 385 3.66 2.44 19.38
CA ARG A 385 4.41 1.21 19.70
C ARG A 385 5.66 1.07 18.82
N THR A 386 5.56 1.41 17.54
CA THR A 386 6.69 1.20 16.60
C THR A 386 7.71 2.32 16.59
N GLY A 387 7.33 3.56 16.92
CA GLY A 387 8.19 4.73 16.74
C GLY A 387 9.36 4.87 17.74
N THR A 388 9.35 4.15 18.87
CA THR A 388 10.08 4.54 20.10
C THR A 388 11.43 3.85 20.35
N LEU A 389 12.04 3.16 19.38
CA LEU A 389 13.23 2.34 19.68
C LEU A 389 14.55 3.13 19.66
N PRO A 390 15.28 3.23 20.80
CA PRO A 390 16.49 4.06 20.92
C PRO A 390 17.72 3.54 20.16
N ALA A 391 17.81 2.23 19.90
CA ALA A 391 19.02 1.56 19.40
C ALA A 391 19.49 2.08 18.02
N GLU A 392 18.62 2.73 17.25
CA GLU A 392 18.95 3.26 15.92
C GLU A 392 19.25 4.76 15.89
N ARG A 393 19.24 5.44 17.04
CA ARG A 393 19.56 6.87 17.11
C ARG A 393 21.03 7.18 16.87
N VAL A 394 21.88 6.17 16.90
CA VAL A 394 23.33 6.38 16.94
C VAL A 394 23.88 6.94 15.61
N ASP A 395 23.17 6.83 14.48
CA ASP A 395 23.68 7.34 13.18
C ASP A 395 22.67 7.98 12.19
N ASN A 396 21.36 8.00 12.46
CA ASN A 396 20.37 8.31 11.41
C ASN A 396 19.76 9.73 11.47
N ALA A 397 20.55 10.76 11.17
CA ALA A 397 20.00 12.07 10.74
C ALA A 397 19.08 11.95 9.50
N ARG A 398 19.23 10.86 8.72
CA ARG A 398 18.43 10.54 7.53
C ARG A 398 17.04 9.97 7.80
N ARG A 399 16.72 9.64 9.06
CA ARG A 399 15.43 9.06 9.45
C ARG A 399 14.25 9.98 9.05
N PHE A 400 14.44 11.29 9.04
CA PHE A 400 13.33 12.23 9.11
C PHE A 400 12.72 12.68 7.77
N GLU A 401 13.45 12.56 6.66
CA GLU A 401 12.92 12.99 5.36
C GLU A 401 11.97 11.95 4.73
N TYR A 402 12.06 10.68 5.15
CA TYR A 402 11.36 9.58 4.50
C TYR A 402 10.53 8.68 5.43
N ASP A 403 10.56 8.89 6.75
CA ASP A 403 9.81 8.06 7.70
C ASP A 403 8.29 8.29 7.59
N HIS A 404 7.62 7.29 7.00
CA HIS A 404 6.18 7.36 6.72
C HIS A 404 5.30 7.31 7.96
N ASP A 405 5.76 6.77 9.10
CA ASP A 405 5.04 6.83 10.38
C ASP A 405 4.98 8.26 10.93
N ILE A 406 6.11 8.97 10.93
CA ILE A 406 6.22 10.37 11.32
C ILE A 406 5.39 11.26 10.41
N GLN A 407 5.52 11.07 9.08
CA GLN A 407 4.71 11.79 8.10
C GLN A 407 3.22 11.53 8.30
N LEU A 408 2.82 10.29 8.58
CA LEU A 408 1.43 9.93 8.80
C LEU A 408 0.85 10.62 10.03
N LEU A 409 1.58 10.63 11.16
CA LEU A 409 1.15 11.32 12.37
C LEU A 409 1.00 12.84 12.13
N LYS A 410 1.94 13.44 11.40
CA LYS A 410 1.92 14.86 11.02
C LYS A 410 0.76 15.22 10.09
N GLU A 411 0.38 14.32 9.17
CA GLU A 411 -0.67 14.57 8.18
C GLU A 411 -2.08 14.30 8.71
N LEU A 412 -2.26 13.50 9.76
CA LEU A 412 -3.58 13.14 10.30
C LEU A 412 -4.45 14.34 10.71
N PRO A 413 -3.94 15.38 11.39
CA PRO A 413 -4.77 16.48 11.89
C PRO A 413 -5.56 17.25 10.83
N ARG A 414 -5.11 17.29 9.57
CA ARG A 414 -5.88 17.94 8.49
C ARG A 414 -7.23 17.27 8.23
N PHE A 415 -7.43 16.03 8.68
CA PHE A 415 -8.69 15.30 8.56
C PHE A 415 -9.64 15.53 9.74
N PHE A 416 -9.23 16.27 10.78
CA PHE A 416 -10.05 16.52 11.97
C PHE A 416 -11.23 17.46 11.71
N VAL A 417 -11.25 18.15 10.57
CA VAL A 417 -12.42 18.90 10.10
C VAL A 417 -13.59 18.01 9.68
N PHE A 418 -13.43 16.68 9.68
CA PHE A 418 -14.47 15.74 9.29
C PHE A 418 -15.09 15.03 10.50
N SER A 419 -16.39 15.23 10.68
CA SER A 419 -17.18 14.66 11.78
C SER A 419 -17.07 13.13 11.91
N LYS A 420 -16.93 12.41 10.79
CA LYS A 420 -16.73 10.95 10.78
C LYS A 420 -15.34 10.53 11.31
N VAL A 421 -14.32 11.35 11.10
CA VAL A 421 -12.96 11.12 11.62
C VAL A 421 -12.94 11.39 13.12
N LEU A 422 -13.53 12.50 13.58
CA LEU A 422 -13.58 12.83 15.01
C LEU A 422 -14.30 11.78 15.86
N ARG A 423 -15.40 11.22 15.35
CA ARG A 423 -16.08 10.07 15.98
C ARG A 423 -15.20 8.84 16.16
N ALA A 424 -14.25 8.61 15.26
CA ALA A 424 -13.28 7.52 15.37
C ALA A 424 -12.07 7.91 16.24
N LEU A 425 -11.71 9.20 16.26
CA LEU A 425 -10.53 9.72 16.95
C LEU A 425 -10.64 9.62 18.47
N GLY A 426 -11.77 10.01 19.06
CA GLY A 426 -11.97 9.97 20.52
C GLY A 426 -11.70 8.57 21.11
N PRO A 427 -12.37 7.51 20.63
CA PRO A 427 -12.08 6.14 21.05
C PRO A 427 -10.64 5.70 20.78
N ALA A 428 -10.02 6.16 19.69
CA ALA A 428 -8.62 5.83 19.39
C ALA A 428 -7.63 6.45 20.39
N LEU A 429 -7.84 7.71 20.79
CA LEU A 429 -7.05 8.36 21.86
C LEU A 429 -7.25 7.65 23.21
N GLN A 430 -8.48 7.22 23.50
CA GLN A 430 -8.77 6.46 24.72
C GLN A 430 -7.98 5.13 24.76
N LYS A 431 -7.89 4.41 23.63
CA LYS A 431 -7.08 3.18 23.53
C LYS A 431 -5.59 3.45 23.77
N VAL A 432 -5.04 4.54 23.23
CA VAL A 432 -3.66 4.96 23.48
C VAL A 432 -3.40 5.18 24.97
N LYS A 433 -4.32 5.86 25.66
CA LYS A 433 -4.25 6.08 27.11
C LYS A 433 -4.37 4.78 27.90
N GLN A 434 -5.29 3.89 27.52
CA GLN A 434 -5.47 2.58 28.16
C GLN A 434 -4.26 1.66 28.00
N ALA A 435 -3.55 1.77 26.87
CA ALA A 435 -2.35 1.01 26.58
C ALA A 435 -1.06 1.63 27.14
N ASP A 436 -1.16 2.74 27.89
CA ASP A 436 -0.03 3.47 28.50
C ASP A 436 1.12 3.76 27.52
N LEU A 437 0.79 4.24 26.32
CA LEU A 437 1.78 4.45 25.25
C LEU A 437 2.44 5.83 25.28
N GLU A 438 1.87 6.81 25.97
CA GLU A 438 2.43 8.17 26.07
C GLU A 438 3.81 8.19 26.78
N PRO A 439 4.02 7.50 27.92
CA PRO A 439 5.35 7.43 28.55
C PRO A 439 6.39 6.70 27.71
N ARG A 440 5.95 5.87 26.76
CA ARG A 440 6.84 5.21 25.80
C ARG A 440 7.24 6.18 24.70
N ALA A 441 6.28 6.95 24.17
CA ALA A 441 6.50 7.98 23.17
C ALA A 441 7.46 9.07 23.68
N SER A 442 7.34 9.48 24.94
CA SER A 442 8.19 10.50 25.56
C SER A 442 9.68 10.14 25.65
N ARG A 443 10.05 8.86 25.46
CA ARG A 443 11.44 8.43 25.34
C ARG A 443 12.09 8.89 24.03
N ASP A 444 11.30 9.31 23.06
CA ASP A 444 11.73 9.88 21.78
C ASP A 444 11.28 11.33 21.69
N PRO A 445 12.19 12.31 21.91
CA PRO A 445 11.82 13.73 21.94
C PRO A 445 11.07 14.18 20.69
N MET A 446 11.48 13.70 19.51
CA MET A 446 10.85 14.13 18.26
C MET A 446 9.45 13.52 18.08
N LEU A 447 9.32 12.20 18.30
CA LEU A 447 8.01 11.56 18.27
C LEU A 447 7.08 12.16 19.33
N TRP A 448 7.63 12.49 20.49
CA TRP A 448 6.90 13.13 21.59
C TRP A 448 6.41 14.52 21.22
N ASP A 449 7.25 15.39 20.67
CA ASP A 449 6.86 16.72 20.21
C ASP A 449 5.74 16.64 19.16
N LEU A 450 5.87 15.70 18.21
CA LEU A 450 4.85 15.43 17.20
C LEU A 450 3.56 14.89 17.81
N TRP A 451 3.65 13.97 18.77
CA TRP A 451 2.50 13.43 19.49
C TRP A 451 1.80 14.53 20.31
N GLN A 452 2.53 15.40 20.99
CA GLN A 452 1.97 16.53 21.73
C GLN A 452 1.25 17.50 20.80
N SER A 453 1.85 17.82 19.64
CA SER A 453 1.21 18.64 18.62
C SER A 453 -0.08 17.99 18.09
N PHE A 454 -0.03 16.69 17.81
CA PHE A 454 -1.17 15.89 17.38
C PHE A 454 -2.29 15.84 18.43
N ASP A 455 -1.98 15.50 19.69
CA ASP A 455 -2.94 15.38 20.78
C ASP A 455 -3.57 16.74 21.11
N SER A 456 -2.78 17.81 21.11
CA SER A 456 -3.27 19.18 21.28
C SER A 456 -4.28 19.55 20.20
N ALA A 457 -3.95 19.28 18.93
CA ALA A 457 -4.89 19.49 17.82
C ALA A 457 -6.15 18.64 18.00
N ALA A 458 -6.00 17.34 18.27
CA ALA A 458 -7.11 16.42 18.43
C ALA A 458 -8.09 16.87 19.51
N ARG A 459 -7.60 17.32 20.68
CA ARG A 459 -8.42 17.83 21.77
C ARG A 459 -9.20 19.07 21.37
N ILE A 460 -8.58 20.04 20.69
CA ILE A 460 -9.27 21.24 20.20
C ILE A 460 -10.44 20.84 19.31
N PHE A 461 -10.21 19.98 18.32
CA PHE A 461 -11.25 19.57 17.38
C PHE A 461 -12.34 18.69 18.01
N ILE A 462 -12.00 17.81 18.96
CA ILE A 462 -12.98 17.04 19.73
C ILE A 462 -13.87 17.98 20.54
N THR A 463 -13.27 18.94 21.26
CA THR A 463 -14.04 19.95 22.01
C THR A 463 -14.98 20.73 21.09
N LEU A 464 -14.49 21.20 19.92
CA LEU A 464 -15.36 21.87 18.94
C LEU A 464 -16.52 20.98 18.46
N TYR A 465 -16.26 19.69 18.27
CA TYR A 465 -17.28 18.73 17.83
C TYR A 465 -18.32 18.38 18.89
N GLU A 466 -17.93 18.40 20.17
CA GLU A 466 -18.81 18.12 21.31
C GLU A 466 -19.66 19.33 21.73
N LEU A 467 -19.32 20.54 21.29
CA LEU A 467 -20.14 21.72 21.54
C LEU A 467 -21.51 21.62 20.83
N PRO A 468 -22.60 22.18 21.39
CA PRO A 468 -23.93 22.12 20.80
C PRO A 468 -23.99 22.63 19.35
N GLY A 469 -23.18 23.64 19.02
CA GLY A 469 -23.05 24.20 17.66
C GLY A 469 -22.39 23.26 16.64
N GLY A 470 -21.69 22.22 17.10
CA GLY A 470 -21.04 21.20 16.28
C GLY A 470 -21.99 20.11 15.80
N HIS A 471 -23.17 20.02 16.41
CA HIS A 471 -24.23 19.11 15.99
C HIS A 471 -24.99 19.64 14.76
N HIS A 472 -25.62 18.73 14.01
CA HIS A 472 -26.40 19.06 12.81
C HIS A 472 -27.76 19.70 13.17
N PHE A 473 -27.77 20.86 13.81
CA PHE A 473 -28.99 21.54 14.26
C PHE A 473 -30.03 21.70 13.12
N TYR A 474 -29.58 21.98 11.89
CA TYR A 474 -30.44 22.11 10.70
C TYR A 474 -31.07 20.79 10.20
N ARG A 475 -30.70 19.61 10.74
CA ARG A 475 -31.31 18.33 10.35
C ARG A 475 -32.61 18.01 11.07
N TYR A 476 -32.84 18.66 12.19
CA TYR A 476 -33.90 18.28 13.12
C TYR A 476 -35.10 19.21 13.05
N GLN A 477 -35.12 20.20 12.15
CA GLN A 477 -36.21 21.19 12.09
C GLN A 477 -36.61 21.46 10.64
N CYS A 478 -37.89 21.77 10.43
CA CYS A 478 -38.38 22.24 9.15
C CYS A 478 -37.73 23.57 8.77
N GLY A 479 -37.20 23.68 7.56
CA GLY A 479 -36.62 24.93 7.04
C GLY A 479 -37.61 26.03 6.71
N ASN A 480 -38.92 25.78 6.86
CA ASN A 480 -39.92 26.83 6.79
C ASN A 480 -40.03 27.50 8.17
N GLN A 481 -39.67 28.78 8.26
CA GLN A 481 -39.67 29.55 9.51
C GLN A 481 -41.03 29.62 10.22
N THR A 482 -42.12 29.35 9.49
CA THR A 482 -43.49 29.31 10.04
C THR A 482 -43.91 27.91 10.51
N CYS A 483 -43.05 26.90 10.37
CA CYS A 483 -43.32 25.51 10.70
C CYS A 483 -42.47 25.06 11.90
N SER A 484 -43.10 24.53 12.93
CA SER A 484 -42.45 24.04 14.15
C SER A 484 -42.27 22.51 14.17
N VAL A 485 -42.31 21.86 13.00
CA VAL A 485 -42.14 20.40 12.92
C VAL A 485 -40.67 20.05 13.05
N ASP A 486 -40.37 19.21 14.03
CA ASP A 486 -39.05 18.64 14.25
C ASP A 486 -38.93 17.23 13.65
N PHE A 487 -37.70 16.84 13.30
CA PHE A 487 -37.36 15.54 12.74
C PHE A 487 -36.45 14.77 13.68
N SER A 488 -36.58 13.44 13.68
CA SER A 488 -35.52 12.57 14.19
C SER A 488 -34.34 12.52 13.20
N GLU A 489 -33.14 12.15 13.65
CA GLU A 489 -31.95 12.05 12.79
C GLU A 489 -32.19 11.19 11.53
N ASN A 490 -32.95 10.11 11.71
CA ASN A 490 -33.25 9.10 10.69
C ASN A 490 -34.63 9.24 10.07
N ASP A 491 -35.26 10.43 10.17
CA ASP A 491 -36.57 10.64 9.56
C ASP A 491 -36.47 10.63 8.03
N VAL A 492 -36.87 9.50 7.43
CA VAL A 492 -36.91 9.29 5.99
C VAL A 492 -38.08 10.02 5.30
N THR A 493 -39.04 10.54 6.07
CA THR A 493 -40.20 11.25 5.53
C THR A 493 -39.92 12.71 5.21
N ALA A 494 -38.85 13.26 5.80
CA ALA A 494 -38.44 14.64 5.57
C ALA A 494 -37.92 14.85 4.13
N LEU A 495 -38.50 15.83 3.43
CA LEU A 495 -38.11 16.21 2.07
C LEU A 495 -36.86 17.10 2.13
N GLY A 496 -35.76 16.68 1.51
CA GLY A 496 -34.56 17.52 1.38
C GLY A 496 -34.67 18.52 0.23
N CYS A 497 -34.12 19.73 0.42
CA CYS A 497 -33.88 20.64 -0.71
C CYS A 497 -32.89 19.99 -1.70
N SER A 498 -33.29 19.78 -2.96
CA SER A 498 -32.41 19.20 -3.98
C SER A 498 -31.23 20.10 -4.37
N GLY A 499 -31.28 21.40 -4.02
CA GLY A 499 -30.21 22.36 -4.30
C GLY A 499 -29.09 22.32 -3.26
N CYS A 500 -29.36 22.71 -2.01
CA CYS A 500 -28.34 22.74 -0.96
C CYS A 500 -28.20 21.42 -0.20
N LEU A 501 -29.19 20.53 -0.26
CA LEU A 501 -29.20 19.22 0.40
C LEU A 501 -29.00 19.24 1.93
N LEU A 502 -29.08 20.41 2.55
CA LEU A 502 -28.99 20.62 4.00
C LEU A 502 -30.38 20.82 4.60
N THR A 503 -31.13 21.78 4.05
CA THR A 503 -32.45 22.16 4.55
C THR A 503 -33.48 21.06 4.28
N ARG A 504 -34.24 20.70 5.30
CA ARG A 504 -35.29 19.68 5.25
C ARG A 504 -36.68 20.30 5.44
N TYR A 505 -37.70 19.66 4.89
CA TYR A 505 -39.08 20.12 4.93
C TYR A 505 -40.02 18.97 5.25
N CYS A 506 -41.04 19.23 6.07
CA CYS A 506 -42.04 18.22 6.41
C CYS A 506 -43.02 17.96 5.24
N SER A 507 -43.08 18.88 4.27
CA SER A 507 -44.03 18.85 3.16
C SER A 507 -43.57 19.69 1.97
N LYS A 508 -44.14 19.39 0.79
CA LYS A 508 -43.89 20.17 -0.44
C LYS A 508 -44.40 21.61 -0.34
N SER A 509 -45.45 21.87 0.46
CA SER A 509 -45.93 23.24 0.72
C SER A 509 -44.88 24.03 1.50
N CYS A 510 -44.39 23.50 2.62
CA CYS A 510 -43.33 24.15 3.40
C CYS A 510 -42.07 24.43 2.57
N GLN A 511 -41.68 23.52 1.67
CA GLN A 511 -40.58 23.76 0.75
C GLN A 511 -40.84 24.93 -0.20
N LYS A 512 -42.04 25.02 -0.79
CA LYS A 512 -42.42 26.11 -1.70
C LYS A 512 -42.49 27.46 -0.98
N ASP A 513 -43.02 27.47 0.23
CA ASP A 513 -43.17 28.67 1.03
C ASP A 513 -41.80 29.20 1.46
N ALA A 514 -40.93 28.32 1.99
CA ALA A 514 -39.55 28.66 2.31
C ALA A 514 -38.76 29.16 1.10
N TRP A 515 -38.96 28.55 -0.08
CA TRP A 515 -38.33 28.98 -1.33
C TRP A 515 -38.65 30.43 -1.67
N LYS A 516 -39.92 30.82 -1.54
CA LYS A 516 -40.40 32.19 -1.78
C LYS A 516 -39.94 33.16 -0.69
N SER A 517 -39.86 32.72 0.56
CA SER A 517 -39.54 33.58 1.72
C SER A 517 -38.05 33.90 1.88
N GLY A 518 -37.17 33.33 1.04
CA GLY A 518 -35.74 33.66 1.05
C GLY A 518 -34.80 32.47 0.89
N HIS A 519 -35.29 31.23 1.01
CA HIS A 519 -34.43 30.05 0.87
C HIS A 519 -33.75 29.97 -0.50
N ARG A 520 -34.31 30.58 -1.56
CA ARG A 520 -33.62 30.67 -2.86
C ARG A 520 -32.21 31.28 -2.75
N ILE A 521 -32.06 32.32 -1.94
CA ILE A 521 -30.78 33.02 -1.72
C ILE A 521 -29.89 32.14 -0.82
N HIS A 522 -30.43 31.67 0.30
CA HIS A 522 -29.68 30.82 1.25
C HIS A 522 -29.21 29.52 0.59
N CYS A 523 -30.03 28.93 -0.28
CA CYS A 523 -29.70 27.70 -1.01
C CYS A 523 -28.47 27.89 -1.90
N ARG A 524 -28.32 29.06 -2.54
CA ARG A 524 -27.14 29.39 -3.35
C ARG A 524 -25.88 29.46 -2.48
N MET A 525 -25.95 30.20 -1.36
CA MET A 525 -24.83 30.31 -0.41
C MET A 525 -24.43 28.96 0.17
N LEU A 526 -25.40 28.18 0.67
CA LEU A 526 -25.17 26.86 1.24
C LEU A 526 -24.60 25.88 0.20
N ARG A 527 -25.05 25.94 -1.05
CA ARG A 527 -24.49 25.14 -2.14
C ARG A 527 -23.01 25.48 -2.35
N SER A 528 -22.64 26.76 -2.37
CA SER A 528 -21.23 27.16 -2.47
C SER A 528 -20.41 26.86 -1.22
N ALA A 529 -21.02 26.77 -0.05
CA ALA A 529 -20.35 26.32 1.18
C ALA A 529 -20.11 24.80 1.24
N ILE A 530 -20.84 24.00 0.45
CA ILE A 530 -20.61 22.55 0.31
C ILE A 530 -19.68 22.25 -0.86
N GLY A 531 -19.66 23.13 -1.88
CA GLY A 531 -19.02 22.90 -3.16
C GLY A 531 -19.97 22.25 -4.17
N ASN A 532 -19.56 22.20 -5.44
CA ASN A 532 -20.43 21.74 -6.53
C ASN A 532 -20.53 20.24 -6.71
N ARG A 533 -19.56 19.51 -6.19
CA ARG A 533 -19.64 18.05 -6.17
C ARG A 533 -20.45 17.70 -4.93
N ASP A 534 -21.48 16.89 -5.10
CA ASP A 534 -22.33 16.48 -3.99
C ASP A 534 -21.59 15.52 -3.03
N ILE A 535 -20.58 16.05 -2.33
CA ILE A 535 -19.74 15.29 -1.42
C ILE A 535 -20.43 15.26 -0.10
N ARG A 536 -21.16 14.15 0.09
CA ARG A 536 -21.94 13.85 1.27
C ARG A 536 -21.17 14.09 2.58
N GLU A 537 -19.86 13.82 2.61
CA GLU A 537 -19.07 13.95 3.84
C GLU A 537 -18.65 15.40 4.16
N ILE A 538 -18.41 16.26 3.18
CA ILE A 538 -18.24 17.72 3.40
C ILE A 538 -19.55 18.29 3.93
N ARG A 539 -20.68 17.94 3.28
CA ARG A 539 -22.01 18.37 3.70
C ARG A 539 -22.35 17.94 5.13
N LYS A 540 -22.01 16.70 5.50
CA LYS A 540 -22.15 16.22 6.88
C LYS A 540 -21.23 16.99 7.83
N SER A 541 -20.04 17.37 7.41
CA SER A 541 -19.07 18.02 8.28
C SER A 541 -19.16 19.55 8.29
N LEU A 542 -20.17 20.14 7.63
CA LEU A 542 -20.29 21.59 7.50
C LEU A 542 -20.30 22.34 8.84
N PRO A 543 -21.01 21.89 9.90
CA PRO A 543 -20.98 22.56 11.20
C PRO A 543 -19.58 22.57 11.82
N ILE A 544 -18.87 21.44 11.81
CA ILE A 544 -17.53 21.37 12.39
C ILE A 544 -16.51 22.15 11.56
N ILE A 545 -16.67 22.21 10.23
CA ILE A 545 -15.85 23.07 9.38
C ILE A 545 -16.09 24.55 9.73
N ALA A 546 -17.36 24.97 9.88
CA ALA A 546 -17.73 26.32 10.28
C ALA A 546 -17.21 26.71 11.67
N MET A 547 -17.31 25.80 12.66
CA MET A 547 -16.75 26.02 13.99
C MET A 547 -15.23 26.14 13.96
N THR A 548 -14.57 25.28 13.19
CA THR A 548 -13.12 25.34 12.99
C THR A 548 -12.72 26.67 12.38
N GLU A 549 -13.44 27.10 11.34
CA GLU A 549 -13.25 28.39 10.68
C GLU A 549 -13.35 29.54 11.69
N SER A 550 -14.47 29.65 12.42
CA SER A 550 -14.65 30.71 13.43
C SER A 550 -13.57 30.69 14.51
N TRP A 551 -13.19 29.51 15.00
CA TRP A 551 -12.12 29.37 15.99
C TRP A 551 -10.77 29.88 15.46
N ILE A 552 -10.41 29.55 14.22
CA ILE A 552 -9.16 30.00 13.60
C ILE A 552 -9.15 31.52 13.40
N LEU A 553 -10.26 32.08 12.89
CA LEU A 553 -10.40 33.51 12.66
C LEU A 553 -10.26 34.29 13.97
N ASN A 554 -10.89 33.82 15.04
CA ASN A 554 -10.78 34.45 16.36
C ASN A 554 -9.36 34.31 16.93
N LYS A 555 -8.77 33.11 16.87
CA LYS A 555 -7.46 32.83 17.46
C LYS A 555 -6.31 33.54 16.75
N ARG A 556 -6.44 33.80 15.45
CA ARG A 556 -5.39 34.41 14.60
C ARG A 556 -5.78 35.78 14.06
N LEU A 557 -6.70 36.47 14.75
CA LEU A 557 -7.22 37.77 14.31
C LEU A 557 -6.11 38.81 14.07
N ASP A 558 -5.13 38.87 14.96
CA ASP A 558 -4.03 39.83 14.86
C ASP A 558 -3.13 39.55 13.65
N GLU A 559 -2.85 38.27 13.37
CA GLU A 559 -2.09 37.87 12.18
C GLU A 559 -2.84 38.20 10.89
N ILE A 560 -4.17 38.00 10.88
CA ILE A 560 -5.03 38.34 9.74
C ILE A 560 -5.00 39.86 9.49
N LYS A 561 -5.14 40.67 10.55
CA LYS A 561 -5.06 42.13 10.46
C LYS A 561 -3.71 42.61 9.93
N ALA A 562 -2.61 42.07 10.47
CA ALA A 562 -1.27 42.41 10.02
C ALA A 562 -1.05 42.01 8.55
N GLY A 563 -1.54 40.84 8.12
CA GLY A 563 -1.51 40.42 6.73
C GLY A 563 -2.31 41.34 5.82
N TYR A 564 -3.44 41.86 6.30
CA TYR A 564 -4.31 42.79 5.55
C TYR A 564 -3.63 44.13 5.34
N GLU A 565 -3.10 44.71 6.40
CA GLU A 565 -2.34 45.95 6.35
C GLU A 565 -1.14 45.81 5.40
N SER A 566 -0.39 44.71 5.50
CA SER A 566 0.75 44.45 4.62
C SER A 566 0.37 44.37 3.13
N ILE A 567 -0.73 43.69 2.78
CA ILE A 567 -1.19 43.59 1.39
C ILE A 567 -1.72 44.94 0.90
N ARG A 568 -2.49 45.64 1.74
CA ARG A 568 -3.04 46.96 1.43
C ARG A 568 -1.94 47.99 1.17
N ASP A 569 -0.84 47.93 1.92
CA ASP A 569 0.28 48.86 1.74
C ASP A 569 1.13 48.53 0.51
N MET A 570 1.17 47.26 0.08
CA MET A 570 1.90 46.83 -1.13
C MET A 570 1.13 47.07 -2.43
N MET A 571 -0.20 47.09 -2.39
CA MET A 571 -1.02 47.30 -3.57
C MET A 571 -1.39 48.78 -3.73
N GLU A 572 -1.42 49.27 -4.97
CA GLU A 572 -2.02 50.58 -5.25
C GLU A 572 -3.45 50.60 -4.70
N PRO A 573 -3.94 51.77 -4.21
CA PRO A 573 -5.28 51.92 -3.66
C PRO A 573 -6.34 51.61 -4.72
N SER A 574 -6.60 50.33 -4.91
CA SER A 574 -7.69 49.81 -5.71
C SER A 574 -8.81 49.46 -4.74
N ASN A 575 -10.05 49.81 -5.11
CA ASN A 575 -11.26 49.42 -4.37
C ASN A 575 -11.56 47.91 -4.49
N ASP A 576 -10.53 47.09 -4.65
CA ASP A 576 -10.69 45.65 -4.74
C ASP A 576 -11.00 45.08 -3.36
N ARG A 577 -11.99 44.19 -3.35
CA ARG A 577 -12.32 43.39 -2.18
C ARG A 577 -11.27 42.31 -1.96
N TYR A 578 -11.08 41.88 -0.72
CA TYR A 578 -10.10 40.84 -0.36
C TYR A 578 -10.77 39.55 0.11
N VAL A 579 -10.24 38.43 -0.33
CA VAL A 579 -10.64 37.07 0.08
C VAL A 579 -9.57 36.50 1.02
N LEU A 580 -9.97 36.21 2.26
CA LEU A 580 -9.17 35.43 3.20
C LEU A 580 -9.41 33.93 2.94
N GLN A 581 -8.38 33.23 2.48
CA GLN A 581 -8.39 31.78 2.34
C GLN A 581 -7.91 31.11 3.64
N VAL A 582 -8.80 30.34 4.28
CA VAL A 582 -8.48 29.45 5.40
C VAL A 582 -8.21 28.05 4.85
N ASN A 583 -6.94 27.68 4.74
CA ASN A 583 -6.52 26.43 4.12
C ASN A 583 -6.42 25.28 5.14
N MET A 584 -7.54 24.60 5.35
CA MET A 584 -7.66 23.42 6.21
C MET A 584 -7.19 22.11 5.54
N SER A 585 -6.74 22.14 4.28
CA SER A 585 -6.18 20.97 3.60
C SER A 585 -4.77 20.58 4.09
N VAL A 586 -4.17 21.42 4.93
CA VAL A 586 -2.83 21.27 5.50
C VAL A 586 -2.89 21.45 7.02
N HIS A 587 -1.88 20.95 7.72
CA HIS A 587 -1.70 21.18 9.15
C HIS A 587 -0.25 21.64 9.43
N PRO A 588 -0.03 22.75 10.17
CA PRO A 588 -1.05 23.66 10.71
C PRO A 588 -1.89 24.34 9.61
N VAL A 589 -3.07 24.87 9.96
CA VAL A 589 -3.97 25.52 8.99
C VAL A 589 -3.29 26.75 8.40
N GLY A 590 -3.26 26.84 7.06
CA GLY A 590 -2.69 27.97 6.35
C GLY A 590 -3.67 29.14 6.26
N LEU A 591 -3.14 30.38 6.31
CA LEU A 591 -3.89 31.59 6.00
C LEU A 591 -3.23 32.25 4.80
N SER A 592 -4.04 32.70 3.85
CA SER A 592 -3.56 33.42 2.66
C SER A 592 -4.62 34.41 2.25
N MET A 593 -4.22 35.54 1.68
CA MET A 593 -5.15 36.59 1.30
C MET A 593 -4.88 37.04 -0.13
N TYR A 594 -5.96 37.27 -0.85
CA TYR A 594 -5.94 37.53 -2.27
C TYR A 594 -6.92 38.65 -2.62
N PRO A 595 -6.60 39.52 -3.57
CA PRO A 595 -7.61 40.35 -4.23
C PRO A 595 -8.71 39.45 -4.83
N LEU A 596 -9.97 39.86 -4.72
CA LEU A 596 -11.12 39.10 -5.20
C LEU A 596 -11.02 38.79 -6.70
N ARG A 597 -10.47 39.72 -7.50
CA ARG A 597 -10.25 39.51 -8.93
C ARG A 597 -9.23 38.41 -9.24
N ASP A 598 -8.25 38.21 -8.36
CA ASP A 598 -7.16 37.25 -8.55
C ASP A 598 -7.52 35.85 -8.00
N TYR A 599 -8.45 35.78 -7.04
CA TYR A 599 -8.81 34.53 -6.39
C TYR A 599 -9.20 33.38 -7.34
N PRO A 600 -9.95 33.60 -8.44
CA PRO A 600 -10.23 32.56 -9.43
C PRO A 600 -8.98 31.98 -10.10
N LEU A 601 -7.91 32.77 -10.25
CA LEU A 601 -6.68 32.39 -10.94
C LEU A 601 -5.75 31.50 -10.09
N VAL A 602 -5.88 31.52 -8.76
CA VAL A 602 -5.01 30.77 -7.83
C VAL A 602 -5.31 29.25 -7.84
N GLY A 603 -6.04 28.75 -8.84
CA GLY A 603 -6.38 27.33 -8.98
C GLY A 603 -7.33 26.82 -7.88
N ALA A 604 -7.92 27.72 -7.11
CA ALA A 604 -8.94 27.42 -6.11
C ALA A 604 -10.32 27.15 -6.75
N ILE A 605 -10.53 27.60 -7.99
CA ILE A 605 -11.79 27.54 -8.74
C ILE A 605 -11.50 26.92 -10.13
N GLY A 606 -11.00 25.68 -10.14
CA GLY A 606 -10.62 24.95 -11.36
C GLY A 606 -11.79 24.32 -12.13
N SER A 607 -13.02 24.47 -11.66
CA SER A 607 -14.23 24.32 -12.48
C SER A 607 -14.99 25.62 -12.37
N SER A 608 -15.41 26.21 -13.48
CA SER A 608 -16.13 27.50 -13.63
C SER A 608 -17.36 27.68 -12.75
N ASP A 609 -17.75 26.69 -11.95
CA ASP A 609 -19.07 26.59 -11.39
C ASP A 609 -19.12 26.83 -9.86
N THR A 610 -18.02 26.75 -9.09
CA THR A 610 -18.12 26.56 -7.61
C THR A 610 -18.34 27.84 -6.80
N PHE A 611 -17.79 28.96 -7.26
CA PHE A 611 -17.95 30.25 -6.60
C PHE A 611 -18.76 31.16 -7.52
N ASP A 612 -20.08 31.19 -7.30
CA ASP A 612 -20.97 32.08 -8.03
C ASP A 612 -20.58 33.52 -7.68
N HIS A 613 -20.07 34.28 -8.65
CA HIS A 613 -19.65 35.68 -8.45
C HIS A 613 -20.75 36.52 -7.78
N GLY A 614 -22.03 36.18 -8.02
CA GLY A 614 -23.15 36.84 -7.36
C GLY A 614 -23.23 36.62 -5.85
N ILE A 615 -22.47 35.69 -5.25
CA ILE A 615 -22.41 35.52 -3.79
C ILE A 615 -21.61 36.65 -3.14
N ALA A 616 -20.54 37.11 -3.79
CA ALA A 616 -19.77 38.23 -3.27
C ALA A 616 -20.68 39.46 -3.10
N ASP A 617 -21.54 39.73 -4.09
CA ASP A 617 -22.49 40.85 -4.07
C ASP A 617 -23.58 40.70 -3.00
N LEU A 618 -23.88 39.47 -2.59
CA LEU A 618 -24.89 39.18 -1.56
C LEU A 618 -24.36 39.30 -0.13
N VAL A 619 -23.03 39.32 0.05
CA VAL A 619 -22.40 39.45 1.36
C VAL A 619 -21.97 40.90 1.54
N THR A 620 -22.80 41.67 2.23
CA THR A 620 -22.45 43.02 2.70
C THR A 620 -21.44 42.91 3.82
N THR A 621 -20.27 43.51 3.62
CA THR A 621 -19.22 43.54 4.63
C THR A 621 -19.52 44.64 5.64
N THR A 622 -19.28 44.38 6.91
CA THR A 622 -19.27 45.41 7.94
C THR A 622 -18.03 46.28 7.72
N GLU A 623 -18.15 47.60 7.82
CA GLU A 623 -17.05 48.56 7.57
C GLU A 623 -15.78 48.26 8.41
N ASP A 624 -15.92 47.56 9.54
CA ASP A 624 -14.82 47.23 10.45
C ASP A 624 -14.12 45.87 10.18
N SER A 625 -14.53 45.10 9.15
CA SER A 625 -13.90 43.80 8.87
C SER A 625 -12.56 43.96 8.13
N ALA A 626 -11.53 43.24 8.57
CA ALA A 626 -10.21 43.20 7.91
C ALA A 626 -10.20 42.39 6.60
N TYR A 627 -11.33 41.86 6.16
CA TYR A 627 -11.48 41.11 4.92
C TYR A 627 -12.94 41.16 4.45
N ASP A 628 -13.16 40.97 3.15
CA ASP A 628 -14.50 41.01 2.59
C ASP A 628 -15.20 39.65 2.58
N LEU A 629 -14.43 38.61 2.30
CA LEU A 629 -14.94 37.26 2.09
C LEU A 629 -13.98 36.25 2.70
N VAL A 630 -14.54 35.17 3.24
CA VAL A 630 -13.75 34.02 3.68
C VAL A 630 -14.03 32.84 2.76
N ALA A 631 -12.97 32.19 2.34
CA ALA A 631 -13.02 30.95 1.59
C ALA A 631 -12.27 29.85 2.34
N VAL A 632 -12.92 28.70 2.55
CA VAL A 632 -12.33 27.58 3.27
C VAL A 632 -11.88 26.52 2.28
N LYS A 633 -10.60 26.17 2.30
CA LYS A 633 -10.06 25.09 1.46
C LYS A 633 -9.92 23.81 2.26
N VAL A 634 -10.63 22.76 1.87
CA VAL A 634 -10.51 21.41 2.46
C VAL A 634 -9.98 20.42 1.43
N ARG A 635 -9.42 19.28 1.86
CA ARG A 635 -8.98 18.22 0.97
C ARG A 635 -9.76 16.93 1.22
N PHE A 636 -10.21 16.32 0.14
CA PHE A 636 -10.91 15.04 0.16
C PHE A 636 -10.36 14.19 -0.99
N GLY A 637 -9.65 13.11 -0.60
CA GLY A 637 -8.84 12.32 -1.53
C GLY A 637 -7.74 13.14 -2.21
N ARG A 638 -7.70 13.04 -3.53
CA ARG A 638 -6.74 13.76 -4.40
C ARG A 638 -7.15 15.21 -4.67
N GLU A 639 -8.42 15.53 -4.43
CA GLU A 639 -9.00 16.81 -4.79
C GLU A 639 -9.03 17.76 -3.59
N SER A 640 -8.86 19.05 -3.88
CA SER A 640 -9.06 20.12 -2.91
C SER A 640 -10.31 20.89 -3.30
N TYR A 641 -11.10 21.27 -2.31
CA TYR A 641 -12.37 21.95 -2.46
C TYR A 641 -12.30 23.30 -1.80
N SER A 642 -12.60 24.34 -2.56
CA SER A 642 -12.73 25.70 -2.05
C SER A 642 -14.21 25.96 -1.79
N LEU A 643 -14.53 26.25 -0.54
CA LEU A 643 -15.87 26.46 -0.03
C LEU A 643 -16.05 27.95 0.25
N PHE A 644 -17.21 28.51 -0.07
CA PHE A 644 -17.61 29.79 0.53
C PHE A 644 -17.79 29.58 2.04
N SER A 645 -17.37 30.56 2.86
CA SER A 645 -17.41 30.51 4.33
C SER A 645 -18.57 29.70 4.89
N PRO A 646 -18.32 28.46 5.37
CA PRO A 646 -19.34 27.67 6.04
C PRO A 646 -19.96 28.38 7.24
N ALA A 647 -19.18 29.13 8.01
CA ALA A 647 -19.68 29.92 9.13
C ALA A 647 -20.66 31.01 8.68
N THR A 648 -20.29 31.83 7.68
CA THR A 648 -21.19 32.87 7.15
C THR A 648 -22.43 32.26 6.50
N ALA A 649 -22.28 31.19 5.72
CA ALA A 649 -23.40 30.54 5.05
C ALA A 649 -24.41 29.97 6.05
N LEU A 650 -23.96 29.30 7.11
CA LEU A 650 -24.83 28.79 8.18
C LEU A 650 -25.43 29.92 9.01
N GLY A 651 -24.66 30.98 9.29
CA GLY A 651 -25.12 32.17 10.01
C GLY A 651 -26.27 32.87 9.29
N ILE A 652 -26.13 33.14 7.99
CA ILE A 652 -27.18 33.76 7.18
C ILE A 652 -28.39 32.83 7.03
N ALA A 653 -28.15 31.55 6.72
CA ALA A 653 -29.25 30.64 6.39
C ALA A 653 -30.09 30.24 7.60
N PHE A 654 -29.49 30.16 8.78
CA PHE A 654 -30.12 29.58 9.97
C PHE A 654 -29.94 30.39 11.26
N GLY A 655 -29.34 31.59 11.21
CA GLY A 655 -29.01 32.34 12.43
C GLY A 655 -27.96 31.64 13.29
N TRP A 656 -27.15 30.76 12.69
CA TRP A 656 -26.14 30.00 13.42
C TRP A 656 -25.06 30.92 13.98
N THR A 657 -24.75 30.75 15.26
CA THR A 657 -23.59 31.34 15.90
C THR A 657 -22.67 30.21 16.34
N SER A 658 -21.35 30.44 16.29
CA SER A 658 -20.37 29.40 16.65
C SER A 658 -20.46 28.98 18.12
N GLY A 659 -21.09 29.79 18.98
CA GLY A 659 -21.12 29.60 20.43
C GLY A 659 -19.75 29.74 21.09
N ILE A 660 -18.71 30.07 20.33
CA ILE A 660 -17.36 30.35 20.80
C ILE A 660 -17.38 31.81 21.27
N GLN A 661 -17.61 32.00 22.57
CA GLN A 661 -17.46 33.30 23.23
C GLN A 661 -16.02 33.59 23.60
#